data_AF-A0A0D9AMB8-F1
#
_entry.id   AF-A0A0D9AMB8-F1
#
_cell.length_a   1.000
_cell.length_b   1.000
_cell.length_c   1.000
_cell.angle_alpha   90.00
_cell.angle_beta   90.00
_cell.angle_gamma   90.00
#
_symmetry.space_group_name_H-M   'P 1'
#
loop_
_entity.id
_entity.type
_entity.pdbx_description
1 polymer ?
#
loop_
_entity_poly.entity_id
_entity_poly.type
_entity_poly.pdbx_seq_one_letter_code
_entity_poly.pdbx_strand_id
1 'polypeptide(L)'
;MALLIDDSGARRLVRNLQTQAQEERERFRQAVQKAVGDRARASDDARLDQQQPQERLVVVERGDTLNDIVEAYDVELPEVEQLNPQLESLDHIDTGEVLFLPPPSPVELAQRPNGEALFLNDLYTRGNAIEYADASEIDHQAEVDTLVADVREYLGALPDGERKDAAQRLFDENWTDAGPAQMAIEQAASAEGITLAASSHSGSAIETKARQLVADAQAKTDPLERLESLNTGFKQASPEVQQALLRSSDARDIIEGAADQALAALTEEHKDAVDPHVFKTLELFRRLDEMSADLEPALTSELVEAALPGLEEAFAESLSSDFGALRMGTQGMDHLLNLTGRLDPQADQRSLERLSAMGFYHMHGISQHLGGGGSLNYPLALVGHYEGDFPTTLTEGDILPGLTQNTQRIGEHVDAYQNHLLELTWLEENGGSVMTNDQLADAVDQYVEGNEDWQKKATGLRDQLADDGEQVLENLATIDAHYPQLFEGEEEFATELQNMGSAELDARLSRIENPEERAFARELIASFDNPDTFTALGMALDRDPSLLSDPQSMQLLGQYGRLTDRGRKFVEETATQIIRRTVLPELASLDPANPKSYQYAQNALDNFNSKSTARLLGVTEADLDEAMKVIERAMPQPGESTVDARARLQAMNDDFDRLSSSRSGVRAFNRDTAPGQVLRLLGVVGNTAVMFNSQTNLVNDPNVWTALKFSLDTAGVAQKTTELMIGVGMFEKGGTLDKLVGGSNRMPVKVLGVLTSLYDFRNAWQAGNQGDAGAAALYASTGVGGVMAAVGTGSMWGPIGIGVVLLGTGIHMKYDQVKQANQYQTETTVTFLTQAGFSNSAAQILSDQSGEGYSVLPLLERYANSRGFDLNDAANQQGFVSWINAMPADRLGVLRDNLHRSLDEVDNDLEQIPDASDDDDFFEFNNTDRPHFTYSGYATPLSMNQMDTVLQILDLQTLAS
;
A
#
# COMPACT_ATOMS: atom_id res chain seq x y z
N MET A 1 13.54 8.90 70.78
CA MET A 1 14.93 9.37 70.62
C MET A 1 15.30 9.06 69.18
N ALA A 2 15.21 10.03 68.27
CA ALA A 2 15.40 9.83 66.83
C ALA A 2 16.89 9.98 66.49
N LEU A 3 17.49 8.95 65.91
CA LEU A 3 18.84 9.00 65.33
C LEU A 3 18.71 9.55 63.90
N LEU A 4 19.05 10.83 63.74
CA LEU A 4 19.25 11.48 62.45
C LEU A 4 20.50 10.86 61.79
N ILE A 5 20.29 9.93 60.86
CA ILE A 5 21.31 9.57 59.88
C ILE A 5 21.20 10.59 58.74
N ASP A 6 22.24 11.41 58.56
CA ASP A 6 22.42 12.31 57.41
C ASP A 6 22.30 11.52 56.09
N ASP A 7 21.73 12.15 55.07
CA ASP A 7 21.57 11.66 53.69
C ASP A 7 22.91 11.13 53.10
N SER A 8 24.05 11.69 53.54
CA SER A 8 25.39 11.16 53.21
C SER A 8 25.68 9.78 53.83
N GLY A 9 25.14 9.49 55.02
CA GLY A 9 25.20 8.21 55.72
C GLY A 9 24.25 7.17 55.13
N ALA A 10 23.04 7.58 54.72
CA ALA A 10 22.08 6.69 54.05
C ALA A 10 22.60 6.26 52.66
N ARG A 11 23.19 7.17 51.89
CA ARG A 11 23.82 6.84 50.60
C ARG A 11 25.07 5.99 50.74
N ARG A 12 25.83 6.11 51.84
CA ARG A 12 26.93 5.19 52.18
C ARG A 12 26.42 3.81 52.58
N LEU A 13 25.31 3.72 53.31
CA LEU A 13 24.69 2.44 53.69
C LEU A 13 24.16 1.70 52.46
N VAL A 14 23.45 2.38 51.56
CA VAL A 14 22.92 1.78 50.32
C VAL A 14 24.04 1.34 49.38
N ARG A 15 25.10 2.17 49.23
CA ARG A 15 26.29 1.75 48.46
C ARG A 15 26.99 0.56 49.11
N ASN A 16 27.19 0.56 50.43
CA ASN A 16 27.81 -0.56 51.13
C ASN A 16 26.97 -1.83 51.05
N LEU A 17 25.63 -1.74 51.08
CA LEU A 17 24.73 -2.88 50.89
C LEU A 17 24.75 -3.40 49.45
N GLN A 18 24.82 -2.52 48.45
CA GLN A 18 24.98 -2.92 47.05
C GLN A 18 26.36 -3.53 46.76
N THR A 19 27.42 -2.97 47.35
CA THR A 19 28.79 -3.51 47.25
C THR A 19 28.90 -4.83 48.02
N GLN A 20 28.30 -4.96 49.21
CA GLN A 20 28.22 -6.24 49.92
C GLN A 20 27.42 -7.27 49.13
N ALA A 21 26.27 -6.90 48.55
CA ALA A 21 25.48 -7.80 47.72
C ALA A 21 26.21 -8.21 46.42
N GLN A 22 27.01 -7.31 45.83
CA GLN A 22 27.87 -7.64 44.68
C GLN A 22 29.05 -8.54 45.07
N GLU A 23 29.69 -8.27 46.21
CA GLU A 23 30.77 -9.12 46.75
C GLU A 23 30.24 -10.50 47.15
N GLU A 24 29.05 -10.58 47.74
CA GLU A 24 28.38 -11.84 48.07
C GLU A 24 27.95 -12.60 46.81
N ARG A 25 27.41 -11.92 45.79
CA ARG A 25 27.12 -12.54 44.48
C ARG A 25 28.38 -13.07 43.80
N GLU A 26 29.48 -12.34 43.86
CA GLU A 26 30.74 -12.77 43.25
C GLU A 26 31.38 -13.91 44.04
N ARG A 27 31.31 -13.89 45.38
CA ARG A 27 31.70 -15.03 46.22
C ARG A 27 30.84 -16.26 45.95
N PHE A 28 29.52 -16.09 45.83
CA PHE A 28 28.59 -17.15 45.46
C PHE A 28 28.93 -17.73 44.09
N ARG A 29 29.15 -16.88 43.08
CA ARG A 29 29.54 -17.31 41.73
C ARG A 29 30.85 -18.09 41.74
N GLN A 30 31.86 -17.62 42.49
CA GLN A 30 33.14 -18.32 42.64
C GLN A 30 32.99 -19.64 43.39
N ALA A 31 32.15 -19.70 44.43
CA ALA A 31 31.84 -20.92 45.17
C ALA A 31 31.13 -21.96 44.28
N VAL A 32 30.15 -21.53 43.48
CA VAL A 32 29.45 -22.38 42.51
C VAL A 32 30.41 -22.88 41.43
N GLN A 33 31.21 -22.01 40.81
CA GLN A 33 32.19 -22.42 39.79
C GLN A 33 33.22 -23.41 40.34
N LYS A 34 33.68 -23.20 41.58
CA LYS A 34 34.58 -24.13 42.27
C LYS A 34 33.87 -25.46 42.53
N ALA A 35 32.66 -25.46 43.06
CA ALA A 35 31.90 -26.67 43.35
C ALA A 35 31.61 -27.50 42.09
N VAL A 36 31.21 -26.86 40.99
CA VAL A 36 31.00 -27.53 39.69
C VAL A 36 32.31 -28.15 39.20
N GLY A 37 33.43 -27.40 39.27
CA GLY A 37 34.74 -27.90 38.84
C GLY A 37 35.31 -28.99 39.75
N ASP A 38 34.97 -29.00 41.04
CA ASP A 38 35.37 -30.03 42.00
C ASP A 38 34.52 -31.30 41.80
N ARG A 39 33.21 -31.15 41.55
CA ARG A 39 32.30 -32.24 41.18
C ARG A 39 32.76 -32.97 39.92
N ALA A 40 33.10 -32.21 38.88
CA ALA A 40 33.56 -32.78 37.62
C ALA A 40 34.92 -33.51 37.70
N ARG A 41 35.70 -33.29 38.77
CA ARG A 41 36.94 -34.05 39.03
C ARG A 41 36.72 -35.25 39.93
N ALA A 42 35.62 -35.28 40.68
CA ALA A 42 35.30 -36.31 41.65
C ALA A 42 34.42 -37.44 41.06
N SER A 43 33.80 -37.21 39.90
CA SER A 43 32.96 -38.19 39.19
C SER A 43 33.57 -38.58 37.85
N ASP A 44 33.48 -39.87 37.49
CA ASP A 44 33.74 -40.37 36.13
C ASP A 44 32.43 -40.40 35.27
N ASP A 45 31.28 -40.03 35.85
CA ASP A 45 29.99 -39.96 35.15
C ASP A 45 29.83 -38.62 34.42
N ALA A 46 29.98 -38.66 33.09
CA ALA A 46 29.85 -37.51 32.21
C ALA A 46 28.48 -36.79 32.31
N ARG A 47 27.45 -37.43 32.90
CA ARG A 47 26.14 -36.81 33.14
C ARG A 47 26.12 -35.82 34.31
N LEU A 48 27.06 -35.92 35.24
CA LEU A 48 27.22 -34.99 36.38
C LEU A 48 28.13 -33.78 36.05
N ASP A 49 28.84 -33.83 34.92
CA ASP A 49 29.76 -32.78 34.45
C ASP A 49 29.06 -31.61 33.76
N GLN A 50 27.88 -31.86 33.20
CA GLN A 50 27.03 -30.81 32.67
C GLN A 50 26.24 -30.24 33.85
N GLN A 51 26.20 -28.92 34.02
CA GLN A 51 25.15 -28.32 34.85
C GLN A 51 23.84 -28.72 34.18
N GLN A 52 23.18 -29.76 34.70
CA GLN A 52 21.82 -30.03 34.28
C GLN A 52 21.03 -28.77 34.65
N PRO A 53 20.24 -28.17 33.75
CA PRO A 53 19.58 -26.88 33.96
C PRO A 53 18.64 -26.80 35.18
N GLN A 54 18.54 -27.87 35.97
CA GLN A 54 17.46 -28.17 36.89
C GLN A 54 17.93 -28.51 38.33
N GLU A 55 19.24 -28.65 38.57
CA GLU A 55 19.77 -28.90 39.91
C GLU A 55 19.62 -27.66 40.82
N ARG A 56 19.14 -27.86 42.05
CA ARG A 56 19.02 -26.80 43.05
C ARG A 56 20.38 -26.60 43.73
N LEU A 57 20.87 -25.36 43.77
CA LEU A 57 22.13 -25.02 44.45
C LEU A 57 21.83 -24.40 45.82
N VAL A 58 22.35 -25.02 46.87
CA VAL A 58 22.25 -24.51 48.24
C VAL A 58 23.65 -24.22 48.77
N VAL A 59 23.88 -23.01 49.27
CA VAL A 59 25.12 -22.71 49.99
C VAL A 59 24.89 -23.00 51.47
N VAL A 60 25.75 -23.83 52.05
CA VAL A 60 25.70 -24.18 53.46
C VAL A 60 25.99 -22.94 54.30
N GLU A 61 25.03 -22.52 55.11
CA GLU A 61 25.18 -21.42 56.05
C GLU A 61 25.65 -21.90 57.42
N ARG A 62 26.05 -20.95 58.27
CA ARG A 62 26.55 -21.26 59.60
C ARG A 62 25.40 -21.76 60.48
N GLY A 63 25.44 -23.05 60.80
CA GLY A 63 24.45 -23.70 61.66
C GLY A 63 23.54 -24.68 60.92
N ASP A 64 23.64 -24.72 59.59
CA ASP A 64 22.97 -25.74 58.79
C ASP A 64 23.57 -27.11 59.09
N THR A 65 22.71 -28.12 59.15
CA THR A 65 23.12 -29.52 59.07
C THR A 65 22.55 -30.13 57.79
N LEU A 66 23.19 -31.17 57.28
CA LEU A 66 22.72 -31.82 56.06
C LEU A 66 21.28 -32.35 56.22
N ASN A 67 20.93 -32.88 57.40
CA ASN A 67 19.55 -33.30 57.69
C ASN A 67 18.57 -32.13 57.66
N ASP A 68 18.94 -30.96 58.21
CA ASP A 68 18.08 -29.78 58.18
C ASP A 68 17.88 -29.26 56.75
N ILE A 69 18.90 -29.33 55.90
CA ILE A 69 18.81 -28.96 54.47
C ILE A 69 17.94 -29.99 53.74
N VAL A 70 18.22 -31.28 53.89
CA VAL A 70 17.49 -32.37 53.23
C VAL A 70 15.99 -32.34 53.61
N GLU A 71 15.67 -32.10 54.89
CA GLU A 71 14.30 -31.92 55.38
C GLU A 71 13.66 -30.61 54.86
N ALA A 72 14.42 -29.51 54.79
CA ALA A 72 13.90 -28.23 54.30
C ALA A 72 13.55 -28.23 52.80
N TYR A 73 14.21 -29.08 52.01
CA TYR A 73 14.03 -29.16 50.56
C TYR A 73 13.27 -30.40 50.10
N ASP A 74 12.78 -31.23 51.05
CA ASP A 74 12.04 -32.48 50.83
C ASP A 74 12.75 -33.44 49.86
N VAL A 75 14.05 -33.66 50.11
CA VAL A 75 14.90 -34.54 49.31
C VAL A 75 15.38 -35.71 50.14
N GLU A 76 15.80 -36.80 49.50
CA GLU A 76 16.33 -37.96 50.21
C GLU A 76 17.85 -37.84 50.33
N LEU A 77 18.38 -38.14 51.52
CA LEU A 77 19.82 -38.06 51.80
C LEU A 77 20.66 -38.82 50.75
N PRO A 78 20.36 -40.10 50.39
CA PRO A 78 21.07 -40.86 49.35
C PRO A 78 21.20 -40.15 48.00
N GLU A 79 20.20 -39.37 47.61
CA GLU A 79 20.16 -38.68 46.32
C GLU A 79 21.07 -37.44 46.34
N VAL A 80 21.05 -36.71 47.46
CA VAL A 80 22.00 -35.64 47.72
C VAL A 80 23.44 -36.19 47.79
N GLU A 81 23.65 -37.39 48.32
CA GLU A 81 24.99 -38.00 48.32
C GLU A 81 25.51 -38.27 46.91
N GLN A 82 24.65 -38.76 46.01
CA GLN A 82 25.02 -39.07 44.63
C GLN A 82 25.34 -37.82 43.81
N LEU A 83 24.61 -36.72 44.04
CA LEU A 83 24.80 -35.45 43.32
C LEU A 83 26.01 -34.65 43.82
N ASN A 84 26.56 -35.01 44.99
CA ASN A 84 27.68 -34.32 45.61
C ASN A 84 28.92 -35.20 45.82
N PRO A 85 29.45 -35.87 44.77
CA PRO A 85 30.63 -36.74 44.90
C PRO A 85 31.90 -35.99 45.30
N GLN A 86 31.91 -34.64 45.18
CA GLN A 86 33.02 -33.79 45.61
C GLN A 86 33.19 -33.70 47.13
N LEU A 87 32.21 -34.13 47.92
CA LEU A 87 32.25 -34.05 49.38
C LEU A 87 32.89 -35.30 49.96
N GLU A 88 33.94 -35.13 50.77
CA GLU A 88 34.67 -36.24 51.39
C GLU A 88 33.83 -37.01 52.44
N SER A 89 32.88 -36.32 53.08
CA SER A 89 31.94 -36.89 54.04
C SER A 89 30.72 -35.99 54.21
N LEU A 90 29.52 -36.55 54.02
CA LEU A 90 28.25 -35.84 54.13
C LEU A 90 27.80 -35.63 55.58
N ASP A 91 28.44 -36.33 56.53
CA ASP A 91 28.33 -36.06 57.97
C ASP A 91 29.05 -34.76 58.38
N HIS A 92 29.79 -34.13 57.47
CA HIS A 92 30.57 -32.93 57.73
C HIS A 92 30.53 -31.95 56.54
N ILE A 93 29.54 -31.05 56.55
CA ILE A 93 29.44 -29.94 55.58
C ILE A 93 30.01 -28.65 56.19
N ASP A 94 30.79 -27.90 55.41
CA ASP A 94 31.43 -26.66 55.83
C ASP A 94 30.64 -25.42 55.38
N THR A 95 30.60 -24.38 56.22
CA THR A 95 29.96 -23.10 55.85
C THR A 95 30.62 -22.52 54.60
N GLY A 96 29.80 -22.24 53.58
CA GLY A 96 30.23 -21.74 52.26
C GLY A 96 30.41 -22.81 51.20
N GLU A 97 30.25 -24.09 51.53
CA GLU A 97 30.13 -25.16 50.54
C GLU A 97 28.83 -25.05 49.75
N VAL A 98 28.85 -25.50 48.50
CA VAL A 98 27.67 -25.54 47.63
C VAL A 98 27.24 -26.99 47.46
N LEU A 99 26.01 -27.28 47.87
CA LEU A 99 25.32 -28.54 47.68
C LEU A 99 24.47 -28.50 46.42
N PHE A 100 24.58 -29.54 45.61
CA PHE A 100 23.70 -29.82 44.49
C PHE A 100 22.56 -30.71 45.00
N LEU A 101 21.36 -30.16 45.03
CA LEU A 101 20.15 -30.90 45.38
C LEU A 101 19.42 -31.31 44.10
N PRO A 102 18.67 -32.42 44.13
CA PRO A 102 17.86 -32.84 42.99
C PRO A 102 16.82 -31.75 42.65
N PRO A 103 16.29 -31.76 41.41
CA PRO A 103 15.20 -30.86 41.02
C PRO A 103 14.01 -30.98 41.99
N PRO A 104 13.18 -29.93 42.11
CA PRO A 104 11.98 -30.00 42.95
C PRO A 104 11.06 -31.14 42.48
N SER A 105 10.48 -31.90 43.41
CA SER A 105 9.56 -32.99 43.04
C SER A 105 8.29 -32.43 42.39
N PRO A 106 7.55 -33.24 41.59
CA PRO A 106 6.28 -32.81 41.02
C PRO A 106 5.28 -32.32 42.08
N VAL A 107 5.26 -32.95 43.26
CA VAL A 107 4.44 -32.57 44.41
C VAL A 107 4.84 -31.20 44.97
N GLU A 108 6.15 -30.95 45.09
CA GLU A 108 6.68 -29.67 45.55
C GLU A 108 6.36 -28.54 44.55
N LEU A 109 6.49 -28.81 43.25
CA LEU A 109 6.13 -27.88 42.19
C LEU A 109 4.64 -27.52 42.23
N ALA A 110 3.74 -28.48 42.39
CA ALA A 110 2.31 -28.22 42.47
C ALA A 110 1.91 -27.24 43.60
N GLN A 111 2.73 -27.13 44.66
CA GLN A 111 2.46 -26.23 45.80
C GLN A 111 3.10 -24.84 45.67
N ARG A 112 3.98 -24.64 44.67
CA ARG A 112 4.73 -23.40 44.48
C ARG A 112 3.96 -22.42 43.58
N PRO A 113 3.98 -21.10 43.86
CA PRO A 113 3.32 -20.10 43.01
C PRO A 113 3.74 -20.09 41.53
N ASN A 114 5.01 -20.46 41.25
CA ASN A 114 5.55 -20.55 39.88
C ASN A 114 5.82 -22.01 39.47
N GLY A 115 5.25 -22.98 40.18
CA GLY A 115 5.61 -24.37 40.04
C GLY A 115 5.21 -25.00 38.71
N GLU A 116 4.04 -24.63 38.17
CA GLU A 116 3.57 -25.11 36.85
C GLU A 116 4.55 -24.76 35.73
N ALA A 117 5.04 -23.51 35.70
CA ALA A 117 5.99 -23.06 34.68
C ALA A 117 7.35 -23.80 34.79
N LEU A 118 7.80 -24.08 36.02
CA LEU A 118 9.01 -24.86 36.25
C LEU A 118 8.81 -26.33 35.84
N PHE A 119 7.64 -26.90 36.14
CA PHE A 119 7.29 -28.26 35.76
C PHE A 119 7.20 -28.42 34.24
N LEU A 120 6.58 -27.45 33.55
CA LEU A 120 6.54 -27.40 32.09
C LEU A 120 7.94 -27.37 31.47
N ASN A 121 8.83 -26.53 32.01
CA ASN A 121 10.21 -26.46 31.54
C ASN A 121 10.97 -27.78 31.77
N ASP A 122 10.73 -28.46 32.90
CA ASP A 122 11.30 -29.79 33.16
C ASP A 122 10.81 -30.82 32.15
N LEU A 123 9.49 -30.94 32.01
CA LEU A 123 8.85 -31.86 31.06
C LEU A 123 9.36 -31.63 29.64
N TYR A 124 9.45 -30.38 29.20
CA TYR A 124 9.96 -30.04 27.86
C TYR A 124 11.42 -30.47 27.70
N THR A 125 12.27 -30.14 28.67
CA THR A 125 13.70 -30.47 28.62
C THR A 125 13.92 -31.98 28.55
N ARG A 126 13.22 -32.74 29.38
CA ARG A 126 13.33 -34.20 29.41
C ARG A 126 12.69 -34.86 28.20
N GLY A 127 11.51 -34.38 27.78
CA GLY A 127 10.84 -34.83 26.57
C GLY A 127 11.71 -34.61 25.31
N ASN A 128 12.35 -33.45 25.21
CA ASN A 128 13.32 -33.13 24.15
C ASN A 128 14.53 -34.06 24.19
N ALA A 129 15.09 -34.29 25.37
CA ALA A 129 16.22 -35.21 25.52
C ALA A 129 15.86 -36.64 25.07
N ILE A 130 14.65 -37.11 25.36
CA ILE A 130 14.16 -38.42 24.91
C ILE A 130 13.97 -38.41 23.39
N GLU A 131 13.28 -37.41 22.83
CA GLU A 131 12.97 -37.31 21.39
C GLU A 131 14.22 -37.44 20.51
N TYR A 132 15.33 -36.83 20.94
CA TYR A 132 16.59 -36.81 20.18
C TYR A 132 17.64 -37.82 20.66
N ALA A 133 17.34 -38.66 21.65
CA ALA A 133 18.27 -39.69 22.11
C ALA A 133 18.32 -40.90 21.18
N ASP A 134 19.52 -41.48 21.01
CA ASP A 134 19.69 -42.73 20.27
C ASP A 134 18.96 -43.87 20.98
N ALA A 135 18.10 -44.58 20.26
CA ALA A 135 17.31 -45.70 20.78
C ALA A 135 18.16 -46.88 21.29
N SER A 136 19.47 -46.89 21.03
CA SER A 136 20.42 -47.84 21.60
C SER A 136 21.02 -47.41 22.96
N GLU A 137 20.85 -46.15 23.36
CA GLU A 137 21.41 -45.58 24.59
C GLU A 137 20.39 -45.50 25.73
N ILE A 138 19.10 -45.35 25.41
CA ILE A 138 18.02 -45.24 26.40
C ILE A 138 16.85 -46.19 26.11
N ASP A 139 16.12 -46.59 27.15
CA ASP A 139 14.82 -47.25 27.02
C ASP A 139 13.73 -46.18 26.93
N HIS A 140 13.41 -45.76 25.71
CA HIS A 140 12.43 -44.71 25.42
C HIS A 140 11.10 -44.91 26.14
N GLN A 141 10.59 -46.14 26.22
CA GLN A 141 9.31 -46.40 26.87
C GLN A 141 9.41 -46.22 28.38
N ALA A 142 10.49 -46.69 29.01
CA ALA A 142 10.69 -46.51 30.44
C ALA A 142 10.87 -45.03 30.82
N GLU A 143 11.52 -44.24 29.98
CA GLU A 143 11.67 -42.79 30.18
C GLU A 143 10.34 -42.05 30.04
N VAL A 144 9.51 -42.40 29.03
CA VAL A 144 8.15 -41.87 28.90
C VAL A 144 7.28 -42.27 30.10
N ASP A 145 7.36 -43.52 30.57
CA ASP A 145 6.61 -43.99 31.74
C ASP A 145 7.00 -43.19 33.01
N THR A 146 8.24 -42.74 33.10
CA THR A 146 8.71 -41.86 34.18
C THR A 146 8.05 -40.49 34.09
N LEU A 147 8.01 -39.88 32.89
CA LEU A 147 7.29 -38.62 32.69
C LEU A 147 5.80 -38.77 33.00
N VAL A 148 5.18 -39.91 32.66
CA VAL A 148 3.77 -40.20 33.00
C VAL A 148 3.59 -40.21 34.53
N ALA A 149 4.48 -40.86 35.27
CA ALA A 149 4.41 -40.88 36.73
C ALA A 149 4.52 -39.47 37.32
N ASP A 150 5.46 -38.66 36.82
CA ASP A 150 5.67 -37.29 37.29
C ASP A 150 4.45 -36.38 37.04
N VAL A 151 3.85 -36.46 35.84
CA VAL A 151 2.62 -35.71 35.54
C VAL A 151 1.48 -36.15 36.46
N ARG A 152 1.36 -37.44 36.76
CA ARG A 152 0.32 -37.93 37.69
C ARG A 152 0.55 -37.45 39.12
N GLU A 153 1.79 -37.43 39.59
CA GLU A 153 2.14 -36.88 40.90
C GLU A 153 1.86 -35.38 40.99
N TYR A 154 2.25 -34.62 39.97
CA TYR A 154 1.95 -33.19 39.86
C TYR A 154 0.45 -32.93 39.93
N LEU A 155 -0.34 -33.60 39.07
CA LEU A 155 -1.79 -33.44 39.03
C LEU A 155 -2.45 -33.91 40.34
N GLY A 156 -1.99 -35.01 40.93
CA GLY A 156 -2.50 -35.55 42.18
C GLY A 156 -2.29 -34.62 43.38
N ALA A 157 -1.21 -33.84 43.37
CA ALA A 157 -0.90 -32.85 44.39
C ALA A 157 -1.74 -31.57 44.31
N LEU A 158 -2.37 -31.30 43.15
CA LEU A 158 -3.29 -30.17 42.98
C LEU A 158 -4.67 -30.45 43.59
N PRO A 159 -5.41 -29.38 43.99
CA PRO A 159 -6.82 -29.51 44.41
C PRO A 159 -7.67 -30.19 43.35
N ASP A 160 -8.62 -31.05 43.76
CA ASP A 160 -9.47 -31.84 42.84
C ASP A 160 -10.14 -30.99 41.74
N GLY A 161 -10.55 -29.77 42.08
CA GLY A 161 -11.20 -28.84 41.14
C GLY A 161 -10.26 -28.21 40.11
N GLU A 162 -8.95 -28.28 40.31
CA GLU A 162 -7.93 -27.63 39.46
C GLU A 162 -7.22 -28.62 38.53
N ARG A 163 -7.29 -29.93 38.81
CA ARG A 163 -6.53 -30.97 38.08
C ARG A 163 -6.83 -30.99 36.59
N LYS A 164 -8.12 -30.90 36.22
CA LYS A 164 -8.52 -30.91 34.80
C LYS A 164 -7.95 -29.70 34.07
N ASP A 165 -8.07 -28.52 34.65
CA ASP A 165 -7.61 -27.27 34.02
C ASP A 165 -6.08 -27.24 33.94
N ALA A 166 -5.38 -27.75 34.96
CA ALA A 166 -3.93 -27.90 34.93
C ALA A 166 -3.48 -28.90 33.87
N ALA A 167 -4.07 -30.10 33.82
CA ALA A 167 -3.77 -31.09 32.78
C ALA A 167 -3.99 -30.52 31.37
N GLN A 168 -5.06 -29.75 31.17
CA GLN A 168 -5.32 -29.09 29.90
C GLN A 168 -4.27 -28.03 29.58
N ARG A 169 -3.90 -27.15 30.53
CA ARG A 169 -2.84 -26.14 30.30
C ARG A 169 -1.50 -26.78 29.95
N LEU A 170 -1.14 -27.88 30.64
CA LEU A 170 0.07 -28.64 30.28
C LEU A 170 -0.01 -29.18 28.85
N PHE A 171 -1.15 -29.78 28.50
CA PHE A 171 -1.37 -30.34 27.18
C PHE A 171 -1.33 -29.27 26.07
N ASP A 172 -1.84 -28.08 26.34
CA ASP A 172 -1.93 -26.99 25.37
C ASP A 172 -0.60 -26.33 25.00
N GLU A 173 0.45 -26.56 25.78
CA GLU A 173 1.77 -26.00 25.48
C GLU A 173 2.35 -26.57 24.17
N ASN A 174 3.35 -25.87 23.63
CA ASN A 174 4.02 -26.28 22.41
C ASN A 174 5.02 -27.41 22.70
N TRP A 175 4.75 -28.59 22.12
CA TRP A 175 5.55 -29.80 22.27
C TRP A 175 6.28 -30.23 20.99
N THR A 176 6.46 -29.33 20.01
CA THR A 176 7.03 -29.64 18.69
C THR A 176 8.36 -30.40 18.77
N ASP A 177 9.24 -30.04 19.71
CA ASP A 177 10.53 -30.71 19.91
C ASP A 177 10.57 -31.58 21.18
N ALA A 178 9.40 -31.94 21.73
CA ALA A 178 9.26 -32.67 22.98
C ALA A 178 8.02 -33.58 22.97
N GLY A 179 7.77 -34.26 21.86
CA GLY A 179 6.66 -35.21 21.68
C GLY A 179 6.49 -36.25 22.81
N PRO A 180 7.57 -36.80 23.42
CA PRO A 180 7.46 -37.74 24.55
C PRO A 180 6.78 -37.12 25.77
N ALA A 181 6.94 -35.81 26.01
CA ALA A 181 6.27 -35.10 27.09
C ALA A 181 4.77 -34.92 26.81
N GLN A 182 4.39 -34.60 25.57
CA GLN A 182 2.99 -34.56 25.16
C GLN A 182 2.32 -35.92 25.39
N MET A 183 2.94 -37.01 24.93
CA MET A 183 2.43 -38.37 25.13
C MET A 183 2.27 -38.70 26.62
N ALA A 184 3.22 -38.27 27.45
CA ALA A 184 3.16 -38.49 28.88
C ALA A 184 1.98 -37.76 29.54
N ILE A 185 1.70 -36.53 29.13
CA ILE A 185 0.56 -35.74 29.60
C ILE A 185 -0.76 -36.41 29.21
N GLU A 186 -0.89 -36.87 27.95
CA GLU A 186 -2.09 -37.57 27.47
C GLU A 186 -2.37 -38.85 28.27
N GLN A 187 -1.34 -39.67 28.49
CA GLN A 187 -1.45 -40.92 29.25
C GLN A 187 -1.76 -40.67 30.73
N ALA A 188 -1.10 -39.68 31.34
CA ALA A 188 -1.35 -39.30 32.72
C ALA A 188 -2.78 -38.77 32.92
N ALA A 189 -3.26 -37.89 32.05
CA ALA A 189 -4.63 -37.38 32.08
C ALA A 189 -5.64 -38.54 31.95
N SER A 190 -5.43 -39.44 31.00
CA SER A 190 -6.27 -40.64 30.81
C SER A 190 -6.30 -41.54 32.05
N ALA A 191 -5.15 -41.77 32.69
CA ALA A 191 -5.03 -42.57 33.91
C ALA A 191 -5.77 -41.95 35.11
N GLU A 192 -5.84 -40.62 35.18
CA GLU A 192 -6.59 -39.88 36.19
C GLU A 192 -8.07 -39.65 35.82
N GLY A 193 -8.53 -40.22 34.71
CA GLY A 193 -9.92 -40.08 34.24
C GLY A 193 -10.26 -38.68 33.72
N ILE A 194 -9.25 -37.91 33.32
CA ILE A 194 -9.38 -36.57 32.76
C ILE A 194 -9.45 -36.69 31.23
N THR A 195 -10.56 -36.24 30.65
CA THR A 195 -10.69 -36.08 29.20
C THR A 195 -10.14 -34.70 28.80
N LEU A 196 -9.04 -34.71 28.06
CA LEU A 196 -8.45 -33.51 27.45
C LEU A 196 -9.29 -33.09 26.24
N ALA A 197 -9.48 -31.78 26.09
CA ALA A 197 -10.02 -31.19 24.87
C ALA A 197 -8.95 -31.21 23.78
N ALA A 198 -9.38 -31.19 22.51
CA ALA A 198 -8.48 -31.01 21.39
C ALA A 198 -7.65 -29.73 21.55
N SER A 199 -6.41 -29.78 21.08
CA SER A 199 -5.45 -28.69 21.16
C SER A 199 -4.65 -28.62 19.88
N SER A 200 -4.28 -27.42 19.46
CA SER A 200 -3.31 -27.21 18.38
C SER A 200 -1.88 -27.05 18.92
N HIS A 201 -1.68 -27.17 20.23
CA HIS A 201 -0.41 -27.00 20.92
C HIS A 201 0.22 -25.62 20.69
N SER A 202 -0.61 -24.58 20.57
CA SER A 202 -0.16 -23.21 20.32
C SER A 202 0.20 -22.44 21.60
N GLY A 203 0.12 -23.09 22.77
CA GLY A 203 0.31 -22.46 24.09
C GLY A 203 -1.01 -22.27 24.83
N SER A 204 -1.01 -22.51 26.14
CA SER A 204 -2.23 -22.56 26.97
C SER A 204 -3.10 -21.30 26.92
N ALA A 205 -2.48 -20.11 26.87
CA ALA A 205 -3.22 -18.85 26.77
C ALA A 205 -3.93 -18.69 25.41
N ILE A 206 -3.28 -19.10 24.33
CA ILE A 206 -3.81 -19.03 22.96
C ILE A 206 -4.95 -20.04 22.80
N GLU A 207 -4.73 -21.29 23.23
CA GLU A 207 -5.73 -22.37 23.19
C GLU A 207 -6.97 -22.06 24.01
N THR A 208 -6.78 -21.50 25.21
CA THR A 208 -7.90 -21.07 26.07
C THR A 208 -8.74 -20.01 25.36
N LYS A 209 -8.10 -19.05 24.69
CA LYS A 209 -8.82 -18.01 23.97
C LYS A 209 -9.55 -18.57 22.74
N ALA A 210 -8.91 -19.46 21.98
CA ALA A 210 -9.54 -20.12 20.83
C ALA A 210 -10.77 -20.93 21.26
N ARG A 211 -10.65 -21.78 22.30
CA ARG A 211 -11.79 -22.55 22.83
C ARG A 211 -12.91 -21.67 23.38
N GLN A 212 -12.59 -20.52 23.97
CA GLN A 212 -13.62 -19.56 24.40
C GLN A 212 -14.43 -19.04 23.20
N LEU A 213 -13.76 -18.66 22.11
CA LEU A 213 -14.44 -18.17 20.90
C LEU A 213 -15.31 -19.26 20.26
N VAL A 214 -14.82 -20.50 20.22
CA VAL A 214 -15.59 -21.66 19.76
C VAL A 214 -16.80 -21.91 20.67
N ALA A 215 -16.64 -21.87 21.99
CA ALA A 215 -17.74 -22.05 22.93
C ALA A 215 -18.81 -20.95 22.80
N ASP A 216 -18.39 -19.69 22.62
CA ASP A 216 -19.29 -18.56 22.38
C ASP A 216 -20.10 -18.75 21.08
N ALA A 217 -19.46 -19.29 20.04
CA ALA A 217 -20.12 -19.66 18.79
C ALA A 217 -21.09 -20.85 18.99
N GLN A 218 -20.66 -21.94 19.64
CA GLN A 218 -21.50 -23.12 19.91
C GLN A 218 -22.72 -22.82 20.79
N ALA A 219 -22.67 -21.75 21.59
CA ALA A 219 -23.82 -21.29 22.37
C ALA A 219 -25.00 -20.81 21.49
N LYS A 220 -24.77 -20.56 20.19
CA LYS A 220 -25.82 -20.26 19.21
C LYS A 220 -26.55 -21.53 18.77
N THR A 221 -27.83 -21.40 18.45
CA THR A 221 -28.67 -22.54 18.07
C THR A 221 -28.66 -22.82 16.57
N ASP A 222 -28.62 -21.77 15.76
CA ASP A 222 -28.63 -21.88 14.30
C ASP A 222 -27.20 -22.01 13.75
N PRO A 223 -26.91 -22.92 12.80
CA PRO A 223 -25.55 -23.09 12.27
C PRO A 223 -24.96 -21.83 11.62
N LEU A 224 -25.78 -20.98 10.99
CA LEU A 224 -25.32 -19.70 10.44
C LEU A 224 -24.94 -18.73 11.56
N GLU A 225 -25.78 -18.61 12.59
CA GLU A 225 -25.44 -17.78 13.76
C GLU A 225 -24.16 -18.26 14.45
N ARG A 226 -23.88 -19.58 14.46
CA ARG A 226 -22.62 -20.13 14.97
C ARG A 226 -21.45 -19.67 14.12
N LEU A 227 -21.55 -19.81 12.79
CA LEU A 227 -20.50 -19.40 11.86
C LEU A 227 -20.24 -17.88 11.93
N GLU A 228 -21.29 -17.06 11.98
CA GLU A 228 -21.20 -15.61 12.16
C GLU A 228 -20.51 -15.23 13.48
N SER A 229 -20.85 -15.93 14.57
CA SER A 229 -20.22 -15.71 15.87
C SER A 229 -18.75 -16.13 15.88
N LEU A 230 -18.41 -17.25 15.22
CA LEU A 230 -17.04 -17.70 15.05
C LEU A 230 -16.22 -16.69 14.24
N ASN A 231 -16.76 -16.21 13.11
CA ASN A 231 -16.15 -15.19 12.26
C ASN A 231 -15.92 -13.88 13.03
N THR A 232 -16.91 -13.42 13.81
CA THR A 232 -16.77 -12.23 14.67
C THR A 232 -15.61 -12.38 15.66
N GLY A 233 -15.50 -13.56 16.27
CA GLY A 233 -14.39 -13.91 17.17
C GLY A 233 -13.04 -13.94 16.44
N PHE A 234 -13.01 -14.51 15.24
CA PHE A 234 -11.83 -14.63 14.40
C PHE A 234 -11.26 -13.26 13.99
N LYS A 235 -12.12 -12.32 13.56
CA LYS A 235 -11.70 -10.94 13.18
C LYS A 235 -11.04 -10.17 14.32
N GLN A 236 -11.43 -10.45 15.56
CA GLN A 236 -10.93 -9.77 16.76
C GLN A 236 -9.74 -10.48 17.41
N ALA A 237 -9.43 -11.70 16.95
CA ALA A 237 -8.37 -12.53 17.50
C ALA A 237 -6.98 -12.07 17.02
N SER A 238 -5.94 -12.38 17.80
CA SER A 238 -4.56 -12.21 17.32
C SER A 238 -4.24 -13.28 16.26
N PRO A 239 -3.23 -13.08 15.40
CA PRO A 239 -2.84 -14.06 14.38
C PRO A 239 -2.60 -15.47 14.93
N GLU A 240 -2.03 -15.59 16.12
CA GLU A 240 -1.77 -16.87 16.78
C GLU A 240 -3.08 -17.56 17.21
N VAL A 241 -4.05 -16.80 17.70
CA VAL A 241 -5.39 -17.33 18.06
C VAL A 241 -6.18 -17.70 16.81
N GLN A 242 -6.08 -16.92 15.73
CA GLN A 242 -6.67 -17.27 14.43
C GLN A 242 -6.12 -18.61 13.92
N GLN A 243 -4.80 -18.81 13.99
CA GLN A 243 -4.19 -20.07 13.56
C GLN A 243 -4.62 -21.25 14.44
N ALA A 244 -4.74 -21.06 15.76
CA ALA A 244 -5.27 -22.07 16.66
C ALA A 244 -6.73 -22.42 16.35
N LEU A 245 -7.56 -21.43 15.99
CA LEU A 245 -8.95 -21.64 15.56
C LEU A 245 -9.03 -22.50 14.28
N LEU A 246 -8.23 -22.22 13.25
CA LEU A 246 -8.22 -23.01 12.00
C LEU A 246 -7.78 -24.47 12.22
N ARG A 247 -7.03 -24.74 13.29
CA ARG A 247 -6.59 -26.09 13.67
C ARG A 247 -7.55 -26.80 14.64
N SER A 248 -8.49 -26.08 15.22
CA SER A 248 -9.44 -26.62 16.20
C SER A 248 -10.47 -27.51 15.52
N SER A 249 -10.60 -28.76 15.97
CA SER A 249 -11.66 -29.68 15.52
C SER A 249 -13.05 -29.09 15.77
N ASP A 250 -13.26 -28.49 16.93
CA ASP A 250 -14.56 -27.96 17.33
C ASP A 250 -14.95 -26.71 16.53
N ALA A 251 -13.95 -25.97 15.99
CA ALA A 251 -14.20 -24.87 15.07
C ALA A 251 -14.57 -25.41 13.68
N ARG A 252 -13.87 -26.47 13.21
CA ARG A 252 -14.20 -27.17 11.97
C ARG A 252 -15.62 -27.74 12.00
N ASP A 253 -16.04 -28.33 13.11
CA ASP A 253 -17.42 -28.83 13.29
C ASP A 253 -18.48 -27.74 13.07
N ILE A 254 -18.19 -26.48 13.44
CA ILE A 254 -19.09 -25.34 13.18
C ILE A 254 -19.17 -25.06 11.68
N ILE A 255 -18.02 -25.05 11.00
CA ILE A 255 -17.90 -24.77 9.57
C ILE A 255 -18.55 -25.90 8.74
N GLU A 256 -18.28 -27.16 9.09
CA GLU A 256 -18.92 -28.34 8.51
C GLU A 256 -20.44 -28.30 8.67
N GLY A 257 -20.94 -27.89 9.85
CA GLY A 257 -22.38 -27.71 10.07
C GLY A 257 -23.02 -26.65 9.16
N ALA A 258 -22.30 -25.59 8.81
CA ALA A 258 -22.75 -24.60 7.84
C ALA A 258 -22.67 -25.13 6.39
N ALA A 259 -21.61 -25.84 6.04
CA ALA A 259 -21.47 -26.52 4.75
C ALA A 259 -22.61 -27.54 4.53
N ASP A 260 -22.95 -28.33 5.53
CA ASP A 260 -24.08 -29.27 5.52
C ASP A 260 -25.42 -28.56 5.27
N GLN A 261 -25.61 -27.38 5.85
CA GLN A 261 -26.81 -26.58 5.62
C GLN A 261 -26.92 -26.07 4.17
N ALA A 262 -25.79 -25.76 3.53
CA ALA A 262 -25.77 -25.46 2.10
C ALA A 262 -26.05 -26.73 1.27
N LEU A 263 -25.38 -27.83 1.58
CA LEU A 263 -25.51 -29.13 0.90
C LEU A 263 -26.92 -29.73 1.01
N ALA A 264 -27.68 -29.39 2.05
CA ALA A 264 -29.07 -29.81 2.19
C ALA A 264 -29.93 -29.46 0.96
N ALA A 265 -29.61 -28.36 0.25
CA ALA A 265 -30.24 -27.96 -1.01
C ALA A 265 -30.23 -29.08 -2.07
N LEU A 266 -29.20 -29.93 -2.08
CA LEU A 266 -29.09 -31.04 -3.04
C LEU A 266 -30.05 -32.20 -2.74
N THR A 267 -30.56 -32.29 -1.51
CA THR A 267 -31.44 -33.38 -1.05
C THR A 267 -32.91 -32.96 -0.89
N GLU A 268 -33.17 -31.65 -0.77
CA GLU A 268 -34.52 -31.10 -0.64
C GLU A 268 -35.44 -31.45 -1.84
N GLU A 269 -36.72 -31.74 -1.58
CA GLU A 269 -37.71 -32.04 -2.62
C GLU A 269 -38.25 -30.75 -3.24
N HIS A 270 -37.98 -30.55 -4.54
CA HIS A 270 -38.49 -29.39 -5.30
C HIS A 270 -39.51 -29.82 -6.37
N LYS A 271 -40.75 -30.08 -5.93
CA LYS A 271 -41.83 -30.61 -6.78
C LYS A 271 -42.31 -29.65 -7.88
N ASP A 272 -42.07 -28.36 -7.70
CA ASP A 272 -42.53 -27.31 -8.63
C ASP A 272 -41.42 -26.79 -9.56
N ALA A 273 -40.18 -27.28 -9.40
CA ALA A 273 -39.06 -26.88 -10.25
C ALA A 273 -39.16 -27.51 -11.65
N VAL A 274 -39.01 -26.69 -12.69
CA VAL A 274 -39.02 -27.14 -14.10
C VAL A 274 -37.84 -28.08 -14.37
N ASP A 275 -36.69 -27.78 -13.79
CA ASP A 275 -35.49 -28.61 -13.80
C ASP A 275 -34.94 -28.72 -12.38
N PRO A 276 -35.16 -29.86 -11.70
CA PRO A 276 -34.67 -30.07 -10.34
C PRO A 276 -33.15 -29.96 -10.20
N HIS A 277 -32.36 -30.33 -11.22
CA HIS A 277 -30.89 -30.28 -11.12
C HIS A 277 -30.37 -28.85 -11.15
N VAL A 278 -30.92 -27.99 -12.01
CA VAL A 278 -30.56 -26.56 -12.09
C VAL A 278 -31.00 -25.81 -10.84
N PHE A 279 -32.17 -26.15 -10.28
CA PHE A 279 -32.64 -25.52 -9.05
C PHE A 279 -31.77 -25.89 -7.85
N LYS A 280 -31.39 -27.17 -7.73
CA LYS A 280 -30.52 -27.66 -6.63
C LYS A 280 -29.15 -27.01 -6.62
N THR A 281 -28.51 -26.88 -7.78
CA THR A 281 -27.21 -26.19 -7.89
C THR A 281 -27.32 -24.70 -7.61
N LEU A 282 -28.37 -24.03 -8.12
CA LEU A 282 -28.64 -22.64 -7.79
C LEU A 282 -28.74 -22.42 -6.28
N GLU A 283 -29.56 -23.21 -5.60
CA GLU A 283 -29.81 -23.03 -4.17
C GLU A 283 -28.58 -23.37 -3.32
N LEU A 284 -27.80 -24.39 -3.70
CA LEU A 284 -26.51 -24.69 -3.07
C LEU A 284 -25.55 -23.50 -3.15
N PHE A 285 -25.28 -23.00 -4.37
CA PHE A 285 -24.29 -21.94 -4.54
C PHE A 285 -24.78 -20.61 -4.00
N ARG A 286 -26.09 -20.32 -4.06
CA ARG A 286 -26.68 -19.16 -3.40
C ARG A 286 -26.42 -19.19 -1.89
N ARG A 287 -26.64 -20.35 -1.24
CA ARG A 287 -26.37 -20.49 0.21
C ARG A 287 -24.89 -20.31 0.52
N LEU A 288 -23.99 -20.92 -0.24
CA LEU A 288 -22.54 -20.76 -0.02
C LEU A 288 -22.06 -19.32 -0.29
N ASP A 289 -22.57 -18.66 -1.34
CA ASP A 289 -22.28 -17.26 -1.65
C ASP A 289 -22.74 -16.34 -0.51
N GLU A 290 -23.97 -16.48 -0.04
CA GLU A 290 -24.51 -15.69 1.08
C GLU A 290 -23.77 -15.97 2.40
N MET A 291 -23.45 -17.24 2.69
CA MET A 291 -22.71 -17.63 3.89
C MET A 291 -21.29 -17.05 3.91
N SER A 292 -20.65 -16.92 2.73
CA SER A 292 -19.26 -16.44 2.60
C SER A 292 -19.12 -14.92 2.48
N ALA A 293 -20.21 -14.19 2.24
CA ALA A 293 -20.16 -12.76 1.90
C ALA A 293 -19.42 -11.89 2.93
N ASP A 294 -19.54 -12.20 4.22
CA ASP A 294 -18.92 -11.45 5.33
C ASP A 294 -17.81 -12.22 6.07
N LEU A 295 -17.47 -13.44 5.61
CA LEU A 295 -16.44 -14.27 6.22
C LEU A 295 -15.05 -13.76 5.90
N GLU A 296 -14.14 -13.89 6.87
CA GLU A 296 -12.72 -13.73 6.58
C GLU A 296 -12.25 -14.77 5.55
N PRO A 297 -11.32 -14.42 4.63
CA PRO A 297 -10.90 -15.30 3.53
C PRO A 297 -10.55 -16.72 3.99
N ALA A 298 -9.79 -16.85 5.08
CA ALA A 298 -9.41 -18.16 5.63
C ALA A 298 -10.61 -19.01 6.07
N LEU A 299 -11.69 -18.40 6.59
CA LEU A 299 -12.92 -19.15 6.95
C LEU A 299 -13.77 -19.46 5.71
N THR A 300 -13.72 -18.61 4.68
CA THR A 300 -14.34 -18.91 3.37
C THR A 300 -13.68 -20.13 2.72
N SER A 301 -12.35 -20.21 2.75
CA SER A 301 -11.58 -21.37 2.28
C SER A 301 -12.03 -22.67 2.98
N GLU A 302 -12.09 -22.66 4.32
CA GLU A 302 -12.51 -23.81 5.11
C GLU A 302 -13.98 -24.19 4.84
N LEU A 303 -14.88 -23.21 4.65
CA LEU A 303 -16.29 -23.47 4.30
C LEU A 303 -16.42 -24.17 2.95
N VAL A 304 -15.68 -23.69 1.94
CA VAL A 304 -15.67 -24.32 0.62
C VAL A 304 -15.07 -25.71 0.72
N GLU A 305 -13.92 -25.87 1.38
CA GLU A 305 -13.28 -27.18 1.55
C GLU A 305 -14.19 -28.20 2.24
N ALA A 306 -14.93 -27.79 3.27
CA ALA A 306 -15.92 -28.62 3.97
C ALA A 306 -17.10 -29.02 3.07
N ALA A 307 -17.53 -28.15 2.14
CA ALA A 307 -18.66 -28.45 1.24
C ALA A 307 -18.28 -29.38 0.08
N LEU A 308 -17.00 -29.44 -0.32
CA LEU A 308 -16.58 -30.18 -1.52
C LEU A 308 -16.90 -31.68 -1.49
N PRO A 309 -16.62 -32.45 -0.40
CA PRO A 309 -16.89 -33.89 -0.40
C PRO A 309 -18.36 -34.23 -0.69
N GLY A 310 -19.30 -33.51 -0.06
CA GLY A 310 -20.73 -33.73 -0.28
C GLY A 310 -21.20 -33.30 -1.67
N LEU A 311 -20.63 -32.22 -2.22
CA LEU A 311 -20.90 -31.78 -3.58
C LEU A 311 -20.37 -32.77 -4.62
N GLU A 312 -19.16 -33.29 -4.44
CA GLU A 312 -18.55 -34.31 -5.30
C GLU A 312 -19.36 -35.61 -5.30
N GLU A 313 -19.81 -36.07 -4.13
CA GLU A 313 -20.69 -37.24 -4.00
C GLU A 313 -22.01 -37.03 -4.76
N ALA A 314 -22.69 -35.90 -4.53
CA ALA A 314 -23.94 -35.58 -5.20
C ALA A 314 -23.77 -35.42 -6.73
N PHE A 315 -22.64 -34.85 -7.17
CA PHE A 315 -22.31 -34.75 -8.59
C PHE A 315 -22.11 -36.14 -9.21
N ALA A 316 -21.31 -37.00 -8.57
CA ALA A 316 -21.08 -38.37 -9.04
C ALA A 316 -22.36 -39.19 -9.13
N GLU A 317 -23.26 -39.08 -8.14
CA GLU A 317 -24.59 -39.71 -8.18
C GLU A 317 -25.43 -39.21 -9.35
N SER A 318 -25.43 -37.89 -9.59
CA SER A 318 -26.24 -37.27 -10.64
C SER A 318 -25.90 -37.78 -12.04
N LEU A 319 -24.64 -38.13 -12.32
CA LEU A 319 -24.20 -38.69 -13.60
C LEU A 319 -24.95 -39.96 -14.00
N SER A 320 -25.49 -40.69 -13.01
CA SER A 320 -26.25 -41.93 -13.21
C SER A 320 -27.78 -41.73 -13.26
N SER A 321 -28.27 -40.51 -13.10
CA SER A 321 -29.71 -40.20 -13.01
C SER A 321 -30.39 -40.12 -14.39
N ASP A 322 -31.72 -40.32 -14.43
CA ASP A 322 -32.53 -40.21 -15.65
C ASP A 322 -32.50 -38.81 -16.29
N PHE A 323 -32.07 -37.78 -15.54
CA PHE A 323 -32.01 -36.39 -15.97
C PHE A 323 -30.59 -35.92 -16.34
N GLY A 324 -29.57 -36.76 -16.12
CA GLY A 324 -28.15 -36.46 -16.35
C GLY A 324 -27.45 -35.78 -15.17
N ALA A 325 -26.23 -35.29 -15.40
CA ALA A 325 -25.41 -34.60 -14.41
C ALA A 325 -26.13 -33.38 -13.80
N LEU A 326 -25.74 -32.96 -12.59
CA LEU A 326 -26.07 -31.63 -12.07
C LEU A 326 -25.68 -30.56 -13.10
N ARG A 327 -26.59 -29.62 -13.36
CA ARG A 327 -26.42 -28.56 -14.37
C ARG A 327 -26.43 -27.20 -13.72
N MET A 328 -25.80 -26.23 -14.40
CA MET A 328 -25.74 -24.85 -13.93
C MET A 328 -26.69 -23.96 -14.75
N GLY A 329 -27.48 -23.14 -14.05
CA GLY A 329 -28.23 -22.03 -14.65
C GLY A 329 -27.47 -20.70 -14.48
N THR A 330 -27.89 -19.64 -15.16
CA THR A 330 -27.20 -18.33 -15.11
C THR A 330 -27.03 -17.81 -13.68
N GLN A 331 -28.11 -17.77 -12.89
CA GLN A 331 -28.05 -17.29 -11.50
C GLN A 331 -27.16 -18.15 -10.60
N GLY A 332 -27.16 -19.47 -10.80
CA GLY A 332 -26.28 -20.36 -10.04
C GLY A 332 -24.82 -20.14 -10.39
N MET A 333 -24.54 -19.81 -11.66
CA MET A 333 -23.21 -19.47 -12.14
C MET A 333 -22.73 -18.17 -11.49
N ASP A 334 -23.59 -17.16 -11.40
CA ASP A 334 -23.26 -15.88 -10.74
C ASP A 334 -22.86 -16.10 -9.27
N HIS A 335 -23.62 -16.91 -8.53
CA HIS A 335 -23.29 -17.25 -7.14
C HIS A 335 -21.99 -18.05 -7.01
N LEU A 336 -21.74 -19.02 -7.90
CA LEU A 336 -20.49 -19.77 -7.92
C LEU A 336 -19.28 -18.85 -8.20
N LEU A 337 -19.42 -17.93 -9.16
CA LEU A 337 -18.37 -17.00 -9.52
C LEU A 337 -18.09 -16.00 -8.39
N ASN A 338 -19.13 -15.49 -7.70
CA ASN A 338 -18.96 -14.65 -6.51
C ASN A 338 -18.27 -15.41 -5.37
N LEU A 339 -18.72 -16.64 -5.08
CA LEU A 339 -18.13 -17.50 -4.04
C LEU A 339 -16.64 -17.74 -4.31
N THR A 340 -16.31 -18.19 -5.52
CA THR A 340 -14.94 -18.52 -5.89
C THR A 340 -14.06 -17.28 -6.07
N GLY A 341 -14.64 -16.11 -6.34
CA GLY A 341 -13.94 -14.84 -6.34
C GLY A 341 -13.43 -14.41 -4.97
N ARG A 342 -13.98 -14.94 -3.87
CA ARG A 342 -13.52 -14.68 -2.48
C ARG A 342 -12.43 -15.64 -2.01
N LEU A 343 -12.10 -16.66 -2.81
CA LEU A 343 -11.05 -17.61 -2.49
C LEU A 343 -9.69 -17.06 -2.89
N ASP A 344 -8.66 -17.42 -2.14
CA ASP A 344 -7.29 -17.07 -2.50
C ASP A 344 -6.83 -17.93 -3.69
N PRO A 345 -6.43 -17.35 -4.82
CA PRO A 345 -6.09 -18.12 -6.02
C PRO A 345 -4.90 -19.06 -5.83
N GLN A 346 -3.99 -18.78 -4.89
CA GLN A 346 -2.84 -19.63 -4.59
C GLN A 346 -3.15 -20.63 -3.47
N ALA A 347 -3.69 -20.18 -2.34
CA ALA A 347 -3.95 -21.04 -1.19
C ALA A 347 -5.09 -22.04 -1.45
N ASP A 348 -6.10 -21.65 -2.24
CA ASP A 348 -7.30 -22.47 -2.54
C ASP A 348 -7.23 -23.19 -3.89
N GLN A 349 -6.07 -23.23 -4.53
CA GLN A 349 -5.89 -23.86 -5.85
C GLN A 349 -6.48 -25.29 -5.90
N ARG A 350 -6.25 -26.09 -4.86
CA ARG A 350 -6.79 -27.46 -4.78
C ARG A 350 -8.32 -27.50 -4.72
N SER A 351 -8.94 -26.58 -4.00
CA SER A 351 -10.40 -26.48 -3.90
C SER A 351 -11.00 -26.05 -5.24
N LEU A 352 -10.37 -25.09 -5.92
CA LEU A 352 -10.74 -24.64 -7.26
C LEU A 352 -10.61 -25.76 -8.31
N GLU A 353 -9.52 -26.55 -8.27
CA GLU A 353 -9.33 -27.72 -9.15
C GLU A 353 -10.40 -28.79 -8.94
N ARG A 354 -10.80 -29.05 -7.69
CA ARG A 354 -11.88 -29.99 -7.37
C ARG A 354 -13.24 -29.49 -7.88
N LEU A 355 -13.52 -28.19 -7.74
CA LEU A 355 -14.72 -27.57 -8.31
C LEU A 355 -14.70 -27.63 -9.84
N SER A 356 -13.58 -27.27 -10.47
CA SER A 356 -13.47 -27.22 -11.93
C SER A 356 -13.60 -28.61 -12.56
N ALA A 357 -13.22 -29.68 -11.84
CA ALA A 357 -13.45 -31.05 -12.27
C ALA A 357 -14.92 -31.45 -12.45
N MET A 358 -15.83 -30.79 -11.73
CA MET A 358 -17.28 -30.99 -11.91
C MET A 358 -17.85 -30.21 -13.10
N GLY A 359 -17.11 -29.24 -13.65
CA GLY A 359 -17.45 -28.60 -14.92
C GLY A 359 -18.72 -27.76 -14.90
N PHE A 360 -19.07 -27.18 -13.74
CA PHE A 360 -20.21 -26.28 -13.67
C PHE A 360 -19.96 -25.06 -14.57
N TYR A 361 -20.78 -24.92 -15.60
CA TYR A 361 -20.64 -23.87 -16.60
C TYR A 361 -22.00 -23.49 -17.17
N HIS A 362 -22.20 -22.19 -17.40
CA HIS A 362 -23.33 -21.67 -18.14
C HIS A 362 -22.82 -20.64 -19.16
N MET A 363 -23.23 -20.81 -20.42
CA MET A 363 -22.84 -19.92 -21.53
C MET A 363 -23.15 -18.45 -21.20
N HIS A 364 -22.20 -17.55 -21.45
CA HIS A 364 -22.27 -16.11 -21.18
C HIS A 364 -22.28 -15.67 -19.70
N GLY A 365 -22.41 -16.60 -18.74
CA GLY A 365 -22.36 -16.23 -17.31
C GLY A 365 -20.99 -15.67 -16.94
N ILE A 366 -19.93 -16.31 -17.42
CA ILE A 366 -18.53 -15.86 -17.21
C ILE A 366 -18.30 -14.51 -17.87
N SER A 367 -18.75 -14.32 -19.12
CA SER A 367 -18.56 -13.04 -19.83
C SER A 367 -19.21 -11.88 -19.10
N GLN A 368 -20.44 -12.05 -18.61
CA GLN A 368 -21.16 -11.02 -17.86
C GLN A 368 -20.52 -10.73 -16.51
N HIS A 369 -20.11 -11.78 -15.78
CA HIS A 369 -19.42 -11.64 -14.51
C HIS A 369 -18.11 -10.86 -14.67
N LEU A 370 -17.24 -11.28 -15.60
CA LEU A 370 -15.98 -10.60 -15.85
C LEU A 370 -16.19 -9.17 -16.37
N GLY A 371 -17.16 -8.95 -17.27
CA GLY A 371 -17.51 -7.63 -17.77
C GLY A 371 -17.98 -6.66 -16.69
N GLY A 372 -18.63 -7.18 -15.64
CA GLY A 372 -19.05 -6.43 -14.46
C GLY A 372 -17.95 -6.20 -13.43
N GLY A 373 -16.71 -6.63 -13.70
CA GLY A 373 -15.62 -6.54 -12.73
C GLY A 373 -15.46 -7.78 -11.85
N GLY A 374 -15.89 -8.95 -12.32
CA GLY A 374 -15.73 -10.21 -11.60
C GLY A 374 -14.30 -10.77 -11.57
N SER A 375 -14.09 -11.79 -10.75
CA SER A 375 -12.81 -12.48 -10.58
C SER A 375 -12.56 -13.53 -11.65
N LEU A 376 -11.30 -13.70 -12.05
CA LEU A 376 -10.84 -14.74 -12.95
C LEU A 376 -10.66 -16.12 -12.31
N ASN A 377 -10.86 -16.25 -10.99
CA ASN A 377 -10.45 -17.44 -10.22
C ASN A 377 -10.99 -18.75 -10.79
N TYR A 378 -12.32 -18.93 -10.76
CA TYR A 378 -12.96 -20.11 -11.34
C TYR A 378 -12.92 -20.17 -12.88
N PRO A 379 -13.11 -19.06 -13.63
CA PRO A 379 -12.95 -19.06 -15.08
C PRO A 379 -11.59 -19.60 -15.55
N LEU A 380 -10.48 -19.22 -14.91
CA LEU A 380 -9.16 -19.76 -15.25
C LEU A 380 -8.97 -21.19 -14.74
N ALA A 381 -9.51 -21.56 -13.58
CA ALA A 381 -9.47 -22.95 -13.09
C ALA A 381 -10.16 -23.96 -14.03
N LEU A 382 -11.10 -23.50 -14.88
CA LEU A 382 -11.72 -24.32 -15.93
C LEU A 382 -10.84 -24.48 -17.18
N VAL A 383 -9.86 -23.60 -17.41
CA VAL A 383 -8.95 -23.65 -18.57
C VAL A 383 -8.03 -24.87 -18.43
N GLY A 384 -7.90 -25.64 -19.51
CA GLY A 384 -7.05 -26.84 -19.55
C GLY A 384 -7.68 -28.09 -18.92
N HIS A 385 -8.83 -28.00 -18.26
CA HIS A 385 -9.49 -29.16 -17.63
C HIS A 385 -10.24 -30.06 -18.63
N TYR A 386 -10.68 -29.50 -19.76
CA TYR A 386 -11.50 -30.19 -20.76
C TYR A 386 -10.85 -30.19 -22.14
N GLU A 387 -11.07 -31.26 -22.91
CA GLU A 387 -10.63 -31.39 -24.31
C GLU A 387 -11.74 -31.00 -25.30
N GLY A 388 -11.37 -30.84 -26.58
CA GLY A 388 -12.31 -30.56 -27.67
C GLY A 388 -12.55 -29.06 -27.89
N ASP A 389 -13.77 -28.67 -28.25
CA ASP A 389 -14.11 -27.26 -28.57
C ASP A 389 -14.41 -26.42 -27.31
N PHE A 390 -14.50 -27.05 -26.13
CA PHE A 390 -14.84 -26.37 -24.88
C PHE A 390 -13.81 -25.30 -24.45
N PRO A 391 -12.48 -25.57 -24.47
CA PRO A 391 -11.48 -24.55 -24.18
C PRO A 391 -11.65 -23.28 -25.01
N THR A 392 -11.81 -23.39 -26.33
CA THR A 392 -12.04 -22.23 -27.20
C THR A 392 -13.34 -21.50 -26.89
N THR A 393 -14.41 -22.25 -26.58
CA THR A 393 -15.70 -21.67 -26.18
C THR A 393 -15.57 -20.85 -24.88
N LEU A 394 -14.81 -21.35 -23.91
CA LEU A 394 -14.55 -20.67 -22.65
C LEU A 394 -13.64 -19.45 -22.84
N THR A 395 -12.50 -19.61 -23.51
CA THR A 395 -11.49 -18.55 -23.64
C THR A 395 -11.92 -17.45 -24.61
N GLU A 396 -12.26 -17.80 -25.86
CA GLU A 396 -12.64 -16.84 -26.91
C GLU A 396 -14.11 -16.42 -26.83
N GLY A 397 -14.98 -17.29 -26.30
CA GLY A 397 -16.42 -17.02 -26.23
C GLY A 397 -16.86 -16.28 -24.96
N ASP A 398 -16.16 -16.46 -23.84
CA ASP A 398 -16.57 -15.92 -22.54
C ASP A 398 -15.50 -15.07 -21.85
N ILE A 399 -14.28 -15.60 -21.62
CA ILE A 399 -13.24 -14.90 -20.84
C ILE A 399 -12.76 -13.63 -21.55
N LEU A 400 -12.22 -13.74 -22.77
CA LEU A 400 -11.70 -12.57 -23.49
C LEU A 400 -12.77 -11.50 -23.80
N PRO A 401 -14.00 -11.86 -24.22
CA PRO A 401 -15.08 -10.88 -24.36
C PRO A 401 -15.49 -10.22 -23.05
N GLY A 402 -15.49 -10.96 -21.94
CA GLY A 402 -15.77 -10.40 -20.61
C GLY A 402 -14.71 -9.40 -20.17
N LEU A 403 -13.43 -9.72 -20.33
CA LEU A 403 -12.33 -8.78 -20.05
C LEU A 403 -12.36 -7.55 -20.96
N THR A 404 -12.76 -7.71 -22.22
CA THR A 404 -12.97 -6.58 -23.15
C THR A 404 -14.10 -5.67 -22.67
N GLN A 405 -15.20 -6.23 -22.16
CA GLN A 405 -16.29 -5.44 -21.56
C GLN A 405 -15.81 -4.73 -20.28
N ASN A 406 -15.02 -5.41 -19.45
CA ASN A 406 -14.48 -4.81 -18.22
C ASN A 406 -13.58 -3.61 -18.54
N THR A 407 -12.65 -3.76 -19.48
CA THR A 407 -11.76 -2.66 -19.89
C THR A 407 -12.52 -1.47 -20.46
N GLN A 408 -13.61 -1.70 -21.20
CA GLN A 408 -14.50 -0.62 -21.65
C GLN A 408 -15.19 0.09 -20.48
N ARG A 409 -15.70 -0.67 -19.51
CA ARG A 409 -16.31 -0.13 -18.29
C ARG A 409 -15.33 0.72 -17.46
N ILE A 410 -14.10 0.25 -17.29
CA ILE A 410 -13.03 1.02 -16.64
C ILE A 410 -12.78 2.31 -17.42
N GLY A 411 -12.70 2.23 -18.75
CA GLY A 411 -12.56 3.40 -19.62
C GLY A 411 -13.69 4.43 -19.46
N GLU A 412 -14.93 3.97 -19.31
CA GLU A 412 -16.11 4.82 -19.03
C GLU A 412 -16.02 5.49 -17.65
N HIS A 413 -15.55 4.78 -16.63
CA HIS A 413 -15.32 5.35 -15.29
C HIS A 413 -14.20 6.39 -15.32
N VAL A 414 -13.12 6.13 -16.06
CA VAL A 414 -12.03 7.09 -16.28
C VAL A 414 -12.57 8.35 -16.97
N ASP A 415 -13.37 8.19 -18.02
CA ASP A 415 -14.00 9.32 -18.73
C ASP A 415 -14.94 10.10 -17.81
N ALA A 416 -15.80 9.42 -17.04
CA ALA A 416 -16.73 10.07 -16.14
C ALA A 416 -16.00 10.93 -15.10
N TYR A 417 -14.90 10.41 -14.57
CA TYR A 417 -14.07 11.11 -13.61
C TYR A 417 -13.29 12.28 -14.23
N GLN A 418 -12.66 12.07 -15.38
CA GLN A 418 -11.97 13.12 -16.12
C GLN A 418 -12.94 14.25 -16.52
N ASN A 419 -14.12 13.91 -17.02
CA ASN A 419 -15.15 14.89 -17.36
C ASN A 419 -15.64 15.68 -16.14
N HIS A 420 -15.71 15.04 -14.96
CA HIS A 420 -16.05 15.73 -13.72
C HIS A 420 -14.97 16.75 -13.30
N LEU A 421 -13.71 16.51 -13.66
CA LEU A 421 -12.63 17.47 -13.43
C LEU A 421 -12.57 18.62 -14.43
N LEU A 422 -13.10 18.43 -15.65
CA LEU A 422 -13.09 19.49 -16.67
C LEU A 422 -13.77 20.77 -16.20
N GLU A 423 -14.66 20.70 -15.21
CA GLU A 423 -15.26 21.87 -14.58
C GLU A 423 -14.21 22.83 -13.99
N LEU A 424 -13.11 22.30 -13.45
CA LEU A 424 -12.06 23.11 -12.83
C LEU A 424 -11.12 23.71 -13.85
N THR A 425 -10.78 22.92 -14.88
CA THR A 425 -10.09 23.42 -16.07
C THR A 425 -10.89 24.55 -16.71
N TRP A 426 -12.21 24.37 -16.80
CA TRP A 426 -13.09 25.42 -17.31
C TRP A 426 -13.05 26.66 -16.42
N LEU A 427 -13.06 26.53 -15.09
CA LEU A 427 -12.93 27.68 -14.18
C LEU A 427 -11.58 28.40 -14.34
N GLU A 428 -10.49 27.65 -14.48
CA GLU A 428 -9.14 28.17 -14.74
C GLU A 428 -9.06 28.91 -16.07
N GLU A 429 -9.50 28.30 -17.17
CA GLU A 429 -9.46 28.91 -18.51
C GLU A 429 -10.35 30.16 -18.58
N ASN A 430 -11.48 30.17 -17.88
CA ASN A 430 -12.46 31.24 -17.99
C ASN A 430 -12.32 32.33 -16.94
N GLY A 431 -11.55 32.13 -15.87
CA GLY A 431 -11.38 33.09 -14.78
C GLY A 431 -9.97 33.21 -14.19
N GLY A 432 -9.08 32.25 -14.45
CA GLY A 432 -7.73 32.20 -13.90
C GLY A 432 -6.75 33.19 -14.54
N SER A 433 -6.96 33.57 -15.80
CA SER A 433 -6.08 34.50 -16.55
C SER A 433 -5.93 35.89 -15.91
N VAL A 434 -6.85 36.25 -15.03
CA VAL A 434 -6.88 37.54 -14.32
C VAL A 434 -6.55 37.42 -12.83
N MET A 435 -6.12 36.24 -12.40
CA MET A 435 -5.66 35.95 -11.04
C MET A 435 -4.12 35.80 -11.05
N THR A 436 -3.48 36.16 -9.94
CA THR A 436 -2.12 35.67 -9.68
C THR A 436 -2.14 34.16 -9.45
N ASN A 437 -1.01 33.47 -9.64
CA ASN A 437 -0.92 32.02 -9.37
C ASN A 437 -1.40 31.63 -7.96
N ASP A 438 -1.06 32.43 -6.94
CA ASP A 438 -1.50 32.20 -5.55
C ASP A 438 -3.02 32.38 -5.41
N GLN A 439 -3.59 33.42 -6.03
CA GLN A 439 -5.05 33.63 -6.02
C GLN A 439 -5.82 32.54 -6.76
N LEU A 440 -5.26 32.05 -7.87
CA LEU A 440 -5.86 30.94 -8.62
C LEU A 440 -5.86 29.66 -7.80
N ALA A 441 -4.76 29.32 -7.15
CA ALA A 441 -4.67 28.18 -6.25
C ALA A 441 -5.68 28.30 -5.09
N ASP A 442 -5.73 29.46 -4.41
CA ASP A 442 -6.69 29.72 -3.33
C ASP A 442 -8.14 29.67 -3.80
N ALA A 443 -8.44 30.16 -5.02
CA ALA A 443 -9.79 30.16 -5.59
C ALA A 443 -10.27 28.75 -5.93
N VAL A 444 -9.36 27.93 -6.46
CA VAL A 444 -9.59 26.51 -6.69
C VAL A 444 -9.83 25.78 -5.38
N ASP A 445 -8.97 25.95 -4.38
CA ASP A 445 -9.14 25.27 -3.07
C ASP A 445 -10.47 25.62 -2.43
N GLN A 446 -10.85 26.90 -2.43
CA GLN A 446 -12.14 27.34 -1.88
C GLN A 446 -13.34 26.83 -2.69
N TYR A 447 -13.22 26.73 -4.02
CA TYR A 447 -14.27 26.13 -4.85
C TYR A 447 -14.52 24.68 -4.42
N VAL A 448 -13.45 23.93 -4.21
CA VAL A 448 -13.51 22.52 -3.79
C VAL A 448 -14.10 22.43 -2.41
N GLU A 449 -13.52 23.11 -1.43
CA GLU A 449 -13.95 23.11 -0.03
C GLU A 449 -15.40 23.57 0.14
N GLY A 450 -15.84 24.53 -0.67
CA GLY A 450 -17.18 25.10 -0.63
C GLY A 450 -18.25 24.30 -1.38
N ASN A 451 -17.88 23.28 -2.15
CA ASN A 451 -18.80 22.53 -3.02
C ASN A 451 -18.86 21.04 -2.65
N GLU A 452 -19.63 20.73 -1.60
CA GLU A 452 -19.81 19.37 -1.07
C GLU A 452 -20.33 18.37 -2.12
N ASP A 453 -21.25 18.80 -2.99
CA ASP A 453 -21.82 17.94 -4.04
C ASP A 453 -20.75 17.56 -5.08
N TRP A 454 -19.93 18.53 -5.48
CA TRP A 454 -18.79 18.28 -6.36
C TRP A 454 -17.78 17.32 -5.73
N GLN A 455 -17.42 17.54 -4.46
CA GLN A 455 -16.49 16.66 -3.73
C GLN A 455 -17.02 15.24 -3.60
N LYS A 456 -18.30 15.08 -3.24
CA LYS A 456 -18.92 13.77 -3.07
C LYS A 456 -18.94 12.99 -4.38
N LYS A 457 -19.23 13.67 -5.50
CA LYS A 457 -19.19 13.06 -6.83
C LYS A 457 -17.75 12.72 -7.25
N ALA A 458 -16.79 13.60 -7.02
CA ALA A 458 -15.38 13.33 -7.31
C ALA A 458 -14.86 12.13 -6.52
N THR A 459 -15.19 12.06 -5.22
CA THR A 459 -14.83 10.94 -4.33
C THR A 459 -15.48 9.64 -4.81
N GLY A 460 -16.78 9.65 -5.10
CA GLY A 460 -17.46 8.45 -5.60
C GLY A 460 -16.90 7.91 -6.92
N LEU A 461 -16.55 8.79 -7.86
CA LEU A 461 -15.92 8.41 -9.14
C LEU A 461 -14.49 7.88 -8.93
N ARG A 462 -13.74 8.49 -8.02
CA ARG A 462 -12.41 8.03 -7.61
C ARG A 462 -12.47 6.66 -6.95
N ASP A 463 -13.43 6.45 -6.06
CA ASP A 463 -13.61 5.17 -5.35
C ASP A 463 -13.97 4.05 -6.33
N GLN A 464 -14.82 4.33 -7.32
CA GLN A 464 -15.13 3.38 -8.40
C GLN A 464 -13.89 2.97 -9.19
N LEU A 465 -13.00 3.91 -9.51
CA LEU A 465 -11.74 3.60 -10.20
C LEU A 465 -10.74 2.86 -9.31
N ALA A 466 -10.75 3.14 -8.01
CA ALA A 466 -9.94 2.39 -7.06
C ALA A 466 -10.43 0.94 -6.94
N ASP A 467 -11.76 0.72 -6.88
CA ASP A 467 -12.36 -0.63 -6.92
C ASP A 467 -11.94 -1.37 -8.20
N ASP A 468 -12.00 -0.69 -9.36
CA ASP A 468 -11.55 -1.26 -10.64
C ASP A 468 -10.05 -1.62 -10.63
N GLY A 469 -9.23 -0.81 -9.95
CA GLY A 469 -7.79 -1.06 -9.82
C GLY A 469 -7.47 -2.25 -8.92
N GLU A 470 -8.17 -2.38 -7.78
CA GLU A 470 -8.03 -3.54 -6.89
C GLU A 470 -8.46 -4.83 -7.61
N GLN A 471 -9.55 -4.78 -8.35
CA GLN A 471 -10.01 -5.89 -9.18
C GLN A 471 -8.97 -6.31 -10.24
N VAL A 472 -8.24 -5.36 -10.82
CA VAL A 472 -7.14 -5.67 -11.74
C VAL A 472 -6.01 -6.37 -10.99
N LEU A 473 -5.63 -5.92 -9.80
CA LEU A 473 -4.59 -6.56 -8.98
C LEU A 473 -4.96 -8.02 -8.63
N GLU A 474 -6.20 -8.25 -8.19
CA GLU A 474 -6.72 -9.59 -7.88
C GLU A 474 -6.69 -10.52 -9.11
N ASN A 475 -7.09 -10.00 -10.26
CA ASN A 475 -7.03 -10.74 -11.51
C ASN A 475 -5.59 -11.04 -11.94
N LEU A 476 -4.65 -10.11 -11.75
CA LEU A 476 -3.22 -10.37 -11.98
C LEU A 476 -2.69 -11.46 -11.04
N ALA A 477 -3.09 -11.47 -9.76
CA ALA A 477 -2.71 -12.52 -8.82
C ALA A 477 -3.27 -13.90 -9.23
N THR A 478 -4.48 -13.92 -9.78
CA THR A 478 -5.07 -15.16 -10.32
C THR A 478 -4.31 -15.66 -11.55
N ILE A 479 -3.90 -14.75 -12.44
CA ILE A 479 -3.08 -15.10 -13.61
C ILE A 479 -1.71 -15.61 -13.17
N ASP A 480 -1.11 -15.02 -12.14
CA ASP A 480 0.14 -15.51 -11.55
C ASP A 480 -0.03 -16.93 -10.99
N ALA A 481 -1.08 -17.19 -10.20
CA ALA A 481 -1.36 -18.51 -9.66
C ALA A 481 -1.55 -19.59 -10.75
N HIS A 482 -2.23 -19.24 -11.85
CA HIS A 482 -2.50 -20.18 -12.95
C HIS A 482 -1.33 -20.32 -13.94
N TYR A 483 -0.58 -19.24 -14.18
CA TYR A 483 0.57 -19.19 -15.08
C TYR A 483 1.84 -18.69 -14.36
N PRO A 484 2.33 -19.39 -13.32
CA PRO A 484 3.46 -18.94 -12.51
C PRO A 484 4.71 -18.70 -13.36
N GLN A 485 4.93 -19.49 -14.41
CA GLN A 485 6.01 -19.32 -15.38
C GLN A 485 6.07 -17.94 -16.07
N LEU A 486 4.97 -17.18 -16.09
CA LEU A 486 4.92 -15.81 -16.59
C LEU A 486 5.43 -14.79 -15.58
N PHE A 487 5.41 -15.09 -14.29
CA PHE A 487 5.78 -14.16 -13.23
C PHE A 487 7.10 -14.60 -12.55
N GLU A 488 7.36 -15.90 -12.52
CA GLU A 488 8.59 -16.53 -12.06
C GLU A 488 9.79 -16.31 -13.01
N GLY A 489 10.93 -15.94 -12.43
CA GLY A 489 12.20 -15.82 -13.14
C GLY A 489 13.30 -15.27 -12.23
N GLU A 490 14.38 -16.03 -12.05
CA GLU A 490 15.57 -15.66 -11.29
C GLU A 490 16.28 -14.43 -11.87
N GLU A 491 16.97 -13.70 -10.98
CA GLU A 491 17.86 -12.56 -11.24
C GLU A 491 18.97 -12.84 -12.29
N GLU A 492 19.19 -14.10 -12.68
CA GLU A 492 20.28 -14.51 -13.58
C GLU A 492 20.01 -14.33 -15.08
N PHE A 493 18.77 -14.16 -15.53
CA PHE A 493 18.45 -14.10 -16.98
C PHE A 493 18.49 -12.69 -17.60
N ALA A 494 19.14 -11.73 -16.93
CA ALA A 494 19.21 -10.34 -17.37
C ALA A 494 20.50 -9.99 -18.15
N THR A 495 21.08 -10.95 -18.86
CA THR A 495 22.40 -10.75 -19.49
C THR A 495 22.35 -10.31 -20.95
N GLU A 496 21.19 -10.24 -21.61
CA GLU A 496 21.23 -9.98 -23.07
C GLU A 496 20.09 -9.20 -23.73
N LEU A 497 19.05 -8.75 -23.03
CA LEU A 497 17.92 -8.08 -23.71
C LEU A 497 17.83 -6.58 -23.38
N GLN A 498 18.44 -5.78 -24.26
CA GLN A 498 18.31 -4.33 -24.29
C GLN A 498 16.94 -3.84 -24.81
N ASN A 499 15.90 -4.66 -24.83
CA ASN A 499 14.53 -4.28 -25.25
C ASN A 499 13.51 -5.09 -24.44
N MET A 500 13.18 -4.66 -23.21
CA MET A 500 12.20 -5.36 -22.37
C MET A 500 10.80 -4.72 -22.49
N GLY A 501 9.78 -5.58 -22.42
CA GLY A 501 8.41 -5.36 -22.87
C GLY A 501 7.96 -6.64 -23.57
N SER A 502 7.60 -6.54 -24.86
CA SER A 502 7.13 -7.69 -25.66
C SER A 502 8.11 -8.88 -25.74
N ALA A 503 9.43 -8.63 -25.77
CA ALA A 503 10.43 -9.69 -25.90
C ALA A 503 10.57 -10.56 -24.64
N GLU A 504 10.37 -9.98 -23.46
CA GLU A 504 10.38 -10.72 -22.19
C GLU A 504 9.11 -11.56 -22.07
N LEU A 505 7.95 -10.97 -22.37
CA LEU A 505 6.69 -11.70 -22.43
C LEU A 505 6.78 -12.89 -23.40
N ASP A 506 7.33 -12.68 -24.61
CA ASP A 506 7.54 -13.75 -25.59
C ASP A 506 8.46 -14.86 -25.07
N ALA A 507 9.54 -14.50 -24.36
CA ALA A 507 10.45 -15.47 -23.76
C ALA A 507 9.76 -16.31 -22.67
N ARG A 508 8.93 -15.69 -21.81
CA ARG A 508 8.19 -16.39 -20.76
C ARG A 508 7.05 -17.23 -21.31
N LEU A 509 6.28 -16.70 -22.26
CA LEU A 509 5.24 -17.45 -22.99
C LEU A 509 5.80 -18.70 -23.65
N SER A 510 7.07 -18.69 -24.11
CA SER A 510 7.70 -19.87 -24.70
C SER A 510 7.83 -21.07 -23.75
N ARG A 511 7.71 -20.85 -22.43
CA ARG A 511 7.70 -21.90 -21.40
C ARG A 511 6.36 -22.64 -21.31
N ILE A 512 5.27 -22.03 -21.81
CA ILE A 512 3.96 -22.68 -21.92
C ILE A 512 4.02 -23.62 -23.12
N GLU A 513 3.94 -24.94 -22.90
CA GLU A 513 4.12 -25.94 -23.97
C GLU A 513 2.99 -25.90 -25.00
N ASN A 514 1.73 -25.80 -24.53
CA ASN A 514 0.55 -25.80 -25.37
C ASN A 514 0.43 -24.47 -26.17
N PRO A 515 0.43 -24.50 -27.53
CA PRO A 515 0.36 -23.29 -28.34
C PRO A 515 -0.94 -22.49 -28.21
N GLU A 516 -2.08 -23.15 -27.99
CA GLU A 516 -3.39 -22.48 -27.85
C GLU A 516 -3.48 -21.77 -26.50
N GLU A 517 -3.06 -22.46 -25.44
CA GLU A 517 -2.95 -21.89 -24.09
C GLU A 517 -1.94 -20.74 -24.05
N ARG A 518 -0.81 -20.86 -24.75
CA ARG A 518 0.17 -19.79 -24.91
C ARG A 518 -0.43 -18.57 -25.61
N ALA A 519 -1.22 -18.77 -26.66
CA ALA A 519 -1.89 -17.68 -27.37
C ALA A 519 -2.92 -16.99 -26.45
N PHE A 520 -3.71 -17.78 -25.72
CA PHE A 520 -4.66 -17.26 -24.74
C PHE A 520 -3.98 -16.47 -23.62
N ALA A 521 -2.91 -16.99 -23.01
CA ALA A 521 -2.17 -16.32 -21.95
C ALA A 521 -1.58 -14.96 -22.43
N ARG A 522 -1.19 -14.86 -23.71
CA ARG A 522 -0.76 -13.59 -24.30
C ARG A 522 -1.91 -12.57 -24.35
N GLU A 523 -3.06 -12.97 -24.88
CA GLU A 523 -4.24 -12.10 -24.97
C GLU A 523 -4.76 -11.70 -23.58
N LEU A 524 -4.64 -12.61 -22.60
CA LEU A 524 -4.98 -12.37 -21.22
C LEU A 524 -4.14 -11.22 -20.62
N ILE A 525 -2.80 -11.28 -20.75
CA ILE A 525 -1.92 -10.18 -20.31
C ILE A 525 -2.20 -8.88 -21.10
N ALA A 526 -2.44 -8.98 -22.41
CA ALA A 526 -2.73 -7.84 -23.26
C ALA A 526 -4.04 -7.11 -22.88
N SER A 527 -5.02 -7.83 -22.34
CA SER A 527 -6.29 -7.23 -21.89
C SER A 527 -6.10 -6.21 -20.76
N PHE A 528 -5.11 -6.41 -19.89
CA PHE A 528 -4.79 -5.48 -18.79
C PHE A 528 -3.76 -4.42 -19.19
N ASP A 529 -3.04 -4.59 -20.31
CA ASP A 529 -2.04 -3.65 -20.78
C ASP A 529 -2.65 -2.44 -21.50
N ASN A 530 -3.46 -1.64 -20.81
CA ASN A 530 -4.10 -0.45 -21.37
C ASN A 530 -4.05 0.76 -20.41
N PRO A 531 -4.12 2.01 -20.91
CA PRO A 531 -3.96 3.21 -20.09
C PRO A 531 -4.99 3.34 -18.95
N ASP A 532 -6.23 2.91 -19.20
CA ASP A 532 -7.33 3.05 -18.24
C ASP A 532 -7.14 2.09 -17.06
N THR A 533 -6.68 0.86 -17.33
CA THR A 533 -6.30 -0.11 -16.29
C THR A 533 -5.16 0.40 -15.41
N PHE A 534 -4.12 1.03 -15.97
CA PHE A 534 -3.06 1.64 -15.15
C PHE A 534 -3.52 2.88 -14.37
N THR A 535 -4.52 3.59 -14.88
CA THR A 535 -5.15 4.71 -14.17
C THR A 535 -5.91 4.20 -12.95
N ALA A 536 -6.70 3.13 -13.12
CA ALA A 536 -7.40 2.45 -12.04
C ALA A 536 -6.43 1.88 -10.98
N LEU A 537 -5.34 1.21 -11.41
CA LEU A 537 -4.28 0.72 -10.51
C LEU A 537 -3.65 1.86 -9.70
N GLY A 538 -3.38 3.01 -10.30
CA GLY A 538 -2.91 4.19 -9.58
C GLY A 538 -3.91 4.66 -8.51
N MET A 539 -5.21 4.59 -8.80
CA MET A 539 -6.27 4.93 -7.85
C MET A 539 -6.40 3.96 -6.70
N ALA A 540 -6.26 2.65 -6.97
CA ALA A 540 -6.21 1.62 -5.93
C ALA A 540 -5.05 1.86 -4.96
N LEU A 541 -3.84 2.06 -5.48
CA LEU A 541 -2.66 2.36 -4.66
C LEU A 541 -2.79 3.67 -3.88
N ASP A 542 -3.50 4.66 -4.42
CA ASP A 542 -3.76 5.92 -3.70
C ASP A 542 -4.78 5.76 -2.57
N ARG A 543 -5.82 4.94 -2.80
CA ARG A 543 -6.84 4.61 -1.79
C ARG A 543 -6.27 3.75 -0.67
N ASP A 544 -5.51 2.72 -1.02
CA ASP A 544 -4.85 1.83 -0.08
C ASP A 544 -3.31 1.84 -0.26
N PRO A 545 -2.62 2.80 0.39
CA PRO A 545 -1.16 2.84 0.38
C PRO A 545 -0.49 1.63 1.02
N SER A 546 -1.22 0.79 1.77
CA SER A 546 -0.64 -0.41 2.39
C SER A 546 -0.19 -1.43 1.34
N LEU A 547 -0.80 -1.41 0.14
CA LEU A 547 -0.38 -2.18 -1.03
C LEU A 547 1.09 -1.90 -1.42
N LEU A 548 1.63 -0.72 -1.14
CA LEU A 548 3.05 -0.40 -1.36
C LEU A 548 4.00 -0.98 -0.32
N SER A 549 3.47 -1.31 0.84
CA SER A 549 4.23 -1.95 1.91
C SER A 549 4.10 -3.46 1.89
N ASP A 550 3.05 -4.00 1.27
CA ASP A 550 2.81 -5.43 1.12
C ASP A 550 3.83 -6.07 0.16
N PRO A 551 4.65 -7.03 0.65
CA PRO A 551 5.60 -7.79 -0.17
C PRO A 551 5.01 -8.45 -1.41
N GLN A 552 3.81 -9.03 -1.31
CA GLN A 552 3.20 -9.81 -2.38
C GLN A 552 2.71 -8.88 -3.50
N SER A 553 1.97 -7.83 -3.14
CA SER A 553 1.51 -6.79 -4.08
C SER A 553 2.67 -6.13 -4.82
N MET A 554 3.75 -5.79 -4.12
CA MET A 554 4.94 -5.18 -4.76
C MET A 554 5.68 -6.13 -5.69
N GLN A 555 5.76 -7.41 -5.33
CA GLN A 555 6.34 -8.42 -6.20
C GLN A 555 5.49 -8.62 -7.46
N LEU A 556 4.17 -8.76 -7.29
CA LEU A 556 3.22 -8.95 -8.39
C LEU A 556 3.27 -7.77 -9.36
N LEU A 557 3.19 -6.54 -8.85
CA LEU A 557 3.29 -5.32 -9.66
C LEU A 557 4.63 -5.22 -10.40
N GLY A 558 5.75 -5.55 -9.73
CA GLY A 558 7.06 -5.54 -10.36
C GLY A 558 7.23 -6.60 -11.44
N GLN A 559 6.70 -7.82 -11.23
CA GLN A 559 6.69 -8.89 -12.22
C GLN A 559 5.81 -8.53 -13.41
N TYR A 560 4.58 -8.06 -13.17
CA TYR A 560 3.68 -7.58 -14.21
C TYR A 560 4.31 -6.44 -15.02
N GLY A 561 4.97 -5.49 -14.35
CA GLY A 561 5.67 -4.39 -14.99
C GLY A 561 6.79 -4.83 -15.94
N ARG A 562 7.34 -6.03 -15.79
CA ARG A 562 8.36 -6.57 -16.73
C ARG A 562 7.75 -7.20 -17.97
N LEU A 563 6.46 -7.56 -17.93
CA LEU A 563 5.75 -8.21 -19.04
C LEU A 563 5.33 -7.22 -20.13
N THR A 564 5.07 -5.96 -19.75
CA THR A 564 4.51 -4.96 -20.66
C THR A 564 5.26 -3.65 -20.60
N ASP A 565 5.32 -2.93 -21.72
CA ASP A 565 6.01 -1.64 -21.78
C ASP A 565 5.31 -0.56 -20.94
N ARG A 566 3.97 -0.59 -20.84
CA ARG A 566 3.22 0.35 -20.00
C ARG A 566 3.34 -0.02 -18.53
N GLY A 567 3.30 -1.31 -18.20
CA GLY A 567 3.53 -1.80 -16.84
C GLY A 567 4.89 -1.39 -16.30
N ARG A 568 5.93 -1.49 -17.13
CA ARG A 568 7.28 -1.01 -16.78
C ARG A 568 7.27 0.47 -16.40
N LYS A 569 6.64 1.31 -17.22
CA LYS A 569 6.54 2.76 -16.97
C LYS A 569 5.75 3.05 -15.70
N PHE A 570 4.65 2.34 -15.48
CA PHE A 570 3.84 2.47 -14.28
C PHE A 570 4.66 2.14 -13.03
N VAL A 571 5.39 1.04 -13.03
CA VAL A 571 6.29 0.64 -11.93
C VAL A 571 7.44 1.64 -11.72
N GLU A 572 8.06 2.12 -12.80
CA GLU A 572 9.10 3.16 -12.75
C GLU A 572 8.57 4.46 -12.13
N GLU A 573 7.36 4.88 -12.47
CA GLU A 573 6.70 6.04 -11.87
C GLU A 573 6.32 5.79 -10.41
N THR A 574 5.78 4.61 -10.08
CA THR A 574 5.43 4.20 -8.71
C THR A 574 6.65 4.35 -7.79
N ALA A 575 7.76 3.73 -8.18
CA ALA A 575 9.00 3.77 -7.42
C ALA A 575 9.54 5.20 -7.32
N THR A 576 9.42 5.98 -8.39
CA THR A 576 9.80 7.39 -8.40
C THR A 576 9.05 8.18 -7.34
N GLN A 577 7.74 7.95 -7.20
CA GLN A 577 6.93 8.64 -6.21
C GLN A 577 7.24 8.19 -4.78
N ILE A 578 7.47 6.89 -4.54
CA ILE A 578 7.92 6.37 -3.23
C ILE A 578 9.23 7.06 -2.81
N ILE A 579 10.19 7.16 -3.73
CA ILE A 579 11.48 7.84 -3.51
C ILE A 579 11.26 9.32 -3.20
N ARG A 580 10.46 10.03 -4.01
CA ARG A 580 10.16 11.46 -3.80
C ARG A 580 9.52 11.71 -2.44
N ARG A 581 8.50 10.96 -2.07
CA ARG A 581 7.75 11.18 -0.83
C ARG A 581 8.58 10.90 0.44
N THR A 582 9.47 9.92 0.36
CA THR A 582 10.25 9.47 1.53
C THR A 582 11.54 10.27 1.70
N VAL A 583 12.22 10.61 0.60
CA VAL A 583 13.60 11.13 0.64
C VAL A 583 13.67 12.65 0.38
N LEU A 584 12.85 13.18 -0.55
CA LEU A 584 12.96 14.57 -0.99
C LEU A 584 12.69 15.61 0.12
N PRO A 585 11.66 15.47 0.98
CA PRO A 585 11.36 16.48 2.01
C PRO A 585 12.54 16.71 2.96
N GLU A 586 13.19 15.61 3.36
CA GLU A 586 14.30 15.63 4.31
C GLU A 586 15.56 16.22 3.66
N LEU A 587 15.82 15.91 2.39
CA LEU A 587 16.93 16.52 1.63
C LEU A 587 16.72 18.01 1.34
N ALA A 588 15.49 18.43 1.03
CA ALA A 588 15.17 19.84 0.77
C ALA A 588 15.33 20.72 2.04
N SER A 589 15.21 20.10 3.21
CA SER A 589 15.38 20.78 4.52
C SER A 589 16.85 20.92 4.97
N LEU A 590 17.82 20.47 4.15
CA LEU A 590 19.24 20.51 4.49
C LEU A 590 19.76 21.95 4.66
N ASP A 591 20.20 22.27 5.87
CA ASP A 591 20.92 23.49 6.20
C ASP A 591 22.39 23.18 6.55
N PRO A 592 23.36 23.62 5.73
CA PRO A 592 24.78 23.40 6.01
C PRO A 592 25.27 23.99 7.33
N ALA A 593 24.54 24.96 7.90
CA ALA A 593 24.84 25.55 9.19
C ALA A 593 24.24 24.78 10.38
N ASN A 594 23.36 23.80 10.13
CA ASN A 594 22.67 23.02 11.15
C ASN A 594 23.03 21.52 11.09
N PRO A 595 23.90 21.03 11.98
CA PRO A 595 24.27 19.61 12.01
C PRO A 595 23.09 18.63 12.17
N LYS A 596 21.94 19.07 12.69
CA LYS A 596 20.76 18.21 12.86
C LYS A 596 20.02 17.94 11.54
N SER A 597 20.02 18.86 10.58
CA SER A 597 19.37 18.61 9.28
C SER A 597 20.05 17.47 8.52
N TYR A 598 21.37 17.32 8.68
CA TYR A 598 22.12 16.18 8.15
C TYR A 598 21.68 14.83 8.73
N GLN A 599 21.36 14.80 10.03
CA GLN A 599 20.89 13.57 10.67
C GLN A 599 19.50 13.18 10.18
N TYR A 600 18.62 14.14 9.91
CA TYR A 600 17.30 13.84 9.36
C TYR A 600 17.39 13.28 7.93
N ALA A 601 18.22 13.88 7.07
CA ALA A 601 18.48 13.37 5.73
C ALA A 601 19.13 11.97 5.73
N GLN A 602 20.11 11.72 6.61
CA GLN A 602 20.70 10.38 6.77
C GLN A 602 19.65 9.37 7.23
N ASN A 603 18.87 9.69 8.28
CA ASN A 603 17.82 8.80 8.77
C ASN A 603 16.77 8.48 7.68
N ALA A 604 16.45 9.42 6.80
CA ALA A 604 15.50 9.20 5.71
C ALA A 604 16.05 8.22 4.64
N LEU A 605 17.34 8.32 4.33
CA LEU A 605 18.03 7.41 3.42
C LEU A 605 18.22 6.03 4.06
N ASP A 606 18.60 5.97 5.35
CA ASP A 606 18.85 4.73 6.09
C ASP A 606 17.56 3.93 6.37
N ASN A 607 16.44 4.62 6.61
CA ASN A 607 15.14 3.98 6.86
C ASN A 607 14.28 3.86 5.60
N PHE A 608 14.82 4.17 4.42
CA PHE A 608 14.12 3.97 3.16
C PHE A 608 13.76 2.50 2.99
N ASN A 609 12.52 2.18 2.59
CA ASN A 609 12.10 0.80 2.38
C ASN A 609 12.67 0.26 1.06
N SER A 610 13.97 -0.03 1.06
CA SER A 610 14.70 -0.58 -0.08
C SER A 610 14.15 -1.94 -0.48
N LYS A 611 13.72 -2.77 0.47
CA LYS A 611 13.23 -4.13 0.18
C LYS A 611 11.98 -4.13 -0.70
N SER A 612 10.92 -3.41 -0.31
CA SER A 612 9.68 -3.36 -1.10
C SER A 612 9.88 -2.63 -2.42
N THR A 613 10.61 -1.50 -2.41
CA THR A 613 10.86 -0.71 -3.62
C THR A 613 11.77 -1.46 -4.61
N ALA A 614 12.72 -2.25 -4.12
CA ALA A 614 13.58 -3.08 -4.97
C ALA A 614 12.79 -4.19 -5.66
N ARG A 615 11.87 -4.87 -4.94
CA ARG A 615 10.96 -5.85 -5.54
C ARG A 615 10.09 -5.26 -6.63
N LEU A 616 9.51 -4.09 -6.36
CA LEU A 616 8.72 -3.34 -7.33
C LEU A 616 9.53 -3.03 -8.60
N LEU A 617 10.71 -2.44 -8.46
CA LEU A 617 11.60 -2.14 -9.60
C LEU A 617 12.20 -3.40 -10.24
N GLY A 618 12.07 -4.56 -9.60
CA GLY A 618 12.73 -5.78 -10.02
C GLY A 618 14.26 -5.66 -9.97
N VAL A 619 14.79 -5.05 -8.93
CA VAL A 619 16.24 -4.91 -8.66
C VAL A 619 16.57 -5.58 -7.33
N THR A 620 17.85 -5.82 -7.05
CA THR A 620 18.23 -6.37 -5.74
C THR A 620 18.11 -5.29 -4.66
N GLU A 621 17.74 -5.68 -3.43
CA GLU A 621 17.74 -4.78 -2.27
C GLU A 621 19.12 -4.13 -2.07
N ALA A 622 20.19 -4.92 -2.25
CA ALA A 622 21.58 -4.47 -2.15
C ALA A 622 21.96 -3.41 -3.21
N ASP A 623 21.38 -3.46 -4.41
CA ASP A 623 21.60 -2.43 -5.43
C ASP A 623 20.90 -1.12 -5.08
N LEU A 624 19.65 -1.20 -4.61
CA LEU A 624 18.88 -0.02 -4.23
C LEU A 624 19.47 0.65 -2.98
N ASP A 625 19.96 -0.15 -2.02
CA ASP A 625 20.73 0.35 -0.87
C ASP A 625 22.00 1.07 -1.30
N GLU A 626 22.74 0.52 -2.27
CA GLU A 626 23.93 1.20 -2.79
C GLU A 626 23.56 2.49 -3.52
N ALA A 627 22.44 2.53 -4.24
CA ALA A 627 21.91 3.76 -4.84
C ALA A 627 21.58 4.82 -3.76
N MET A 628 20.99 4.45 -2.62
CA MET A 628 20.77 5.38 -1.50
C MET A 628 22.09 5.86 -0.90
N LYS A 629 23.09 4.98 -0.74
CA LYS A 629 24.43 5.36 -0.28
C LYS A 629 25.16 6.28 -1.26
N VAL A 630 24.94 6.14 -2.57
CA VAL A 630 25.47 7.08 -3.56
C VAL A 630 24.92 8.49 -3.32
N ILE A 631 23.63 8.62 -3.01
CA ILE A 631 23.02 9.91 -2.63
C ILE A 631 23.60 10.42 -1.32
N GLU A 632 23.74 9.55 -0.31
CA GLU A 632 24.31 9.91 0.98
C GLU A 632 25.74 10.46 0.84
N ARG A 633 26.59 9.77 0.05
CA ARG A 633 27.97 10.21 -0.26
C ARG A 633 27.99 11.52 -1.04
N ALA A 634 26.94 11.79 -1.82
CA ALA A 634 26.80 13.02 -2.56
C ALA A 634 26.38 14.22 -1.70
N MET A 635 25.89 14.04 -0.48
CA MET A 635 25.47 15.16 0.39
C MET A 635 26.64 16.14 0.71
N PRO A 636 26.34 17.45 0.87
CA PRO A 636 27.37 18.47 1.09
C PRO A 636 28.06 18.33 2.45
N GLN A 637 29.33 18.69 2.55
CA GLN A 637 30.05 18.73 3.82
C GLN A 637 30.17 20.14 4.41
N PRO A 638 30.16 20.29 5.75
CA PRO A 638 30.37 21.60 6.38
C PRO A 638 31.69 22.24 5.96
N GLY A 639 31.63 23.46 5.40
CA GLY A 639 32.82 24.22 4.97
C GLY A 639 33.40 23.82 3.61
N GLU A 640 32.69 22.99 2.84
CA GLU A 640 33.09 22.54 1.50
C GLU A 640 33.11 23.68 0.47
N SER A 641 34.03 23.61 -0.51
CA SER A 641 34.09 24.58 -1.62
C SER A 641 33.19 24.16 -2.80
N THR A 642 32.86 25.11 -3.68
CA THR A 642 32.08 24.80 -4.90
C THR A 642 32.79 23.84 -5.87
N VAL A 643 34.13 23.77 -5.81
CA VAL A 643 34.91 22.84 -6.64
C VAL A 643 34.80 21.42 -6.10
N ASP A 644 34.85 21.28 -4.77
CA ASP A 644 34.72 19.98 -4.09
C ASP A 644 33.31 19.42 -4.28
N ALA A 645 32.27 20.25 -4.11
CA ALA A 645 30.88 19.86 -4.34
C ALA A 645 30.62 19.45 -5.81
N ARG A 646 31.28 20.09 -6.80
CA ARG A 646 31.21 19.67 -8.21
C ARG A 646 31.86 18.31 -8.46
N ALA A 647 33.05 18.10 -7.92
CA ALA A 647 33.76 16.83 -8.06
C ALA A 647 32.95 15.67 -7.44
N ARG A 648 32.28 15.93 -6.31
CA ARG A 648 31.38 15.00 -5.64
C ARG A 648 30.15 14.65 -6.48
N LEU A 649 29.48 15.63 -7.09
CA LEU A 649 28.34 15.40 -7.98
C LEU A 649 28.73 14.62 -9.26
N GLN A 650 29.94 14.87 -9.80
CA GLN A 650 30.47 14.06 -10.89
C GLN A 650 30.74 12.62 -10.46
N ALA A 651 31.36 12.42 -9.28
CA ALA A 651 31.59 11.08 -8.73
C ALA A 651 30.27 10.33 -8.48
N MET A 652 29.24 11.02 -7.99
CA MET A 652 27.89 10.48 -7.84
C MET A 652 27.31 10.00 -9.17
N ASN A 653 27.38 10.82 -10.23
CA ASN A 653 26.91 10.41 -11.54
C ASN A 653 27.68 9.19 -12.08
N ASP A 654 29.00 9.16 -11.91
CA ASP A 654 29.84 8.04 -12.30
C ASP A 654 29.55 6.76 -11.49
N ASP A 655 29.17 6.90 -10.21
CA ASP A 655 28.75 5.79 -9.36
C ASP A 655 27.40 5.21 -9.82
N PHE A 656 26.41 6.05 -10.15
CA PHE A 656 25.15 5.58 -10.72
C PHE A 656 25.33 4.91 -12.09
N ASP A 657 26.20 5.44 -12.94
CA ASP A 657 26.53 4.81 -14.22
C ASP A 657 27.25 3.45 -14.01
N ARG A 658 28.10 3.33 -12.98
CA ARG A 658 28.70 2.05 -12.56
C ARG A 658 27.66 1.06 -12.03
N LEU A 659 26.70 1.49 -11.21
CA LEU A 659 25.58 0.64 -10.76
C LEU A 659 24.78 0.12 -11.96
N SER A 660 24.51 0.97 -12.95
CA SER A 660 23.78 0.58 -14.17
C SER A 660 24.52 -0.39 -15.09
N SER A 661 25.85 -0.54 -14.95
CA SER A 661 26.70 -1.34 -15.84
C SER A 661 27.30 -2.59 -15.20
N SER A 662 27.24 -2.73 -13.87
CA SER A 662 27.97 -3.75 -13.12
C SER A 662 27.12 -4.94 -12.65
N ARG A 663 25.79 -4.86 -12.69
CA ARG A 663 24.89 -5.98 -12.36
C ARG A 663 23.88 -6.19 -13.48
N SER A 664 23.75 -7.43 -13.94
CA SER A 664 22.80 -7.85 -14.97
C SER A 664 21.39 -7.53 -14.50
N GLY A 665 20.78 -6.46 -15.04
CA GLY A 665 19.34 -6.22 -14.90
C GLY A 665 18.86 -4.79 -14.73
N VAL A 666 19.68 -3.82 -14.34
CA VAL A 666 19.08 -2.59 -13.79
C VAL A 666 19.16 -1.37 -14.71
N ARG A 667 18.09 -1.15 -15.48
CA ARG A 667 17.84 0.18 -16.09
C ARG A 667 17.34 1.21 -15.10
N ALA A 668 16.79 0.81 -13.95
CA ALA A 668 16.20 1.75 -12.99
C ALA A 668 17.16 2.86 -12.51
N PHE A 669 18.48 2.62 -12.55
CA PHE A 669 19.49 3.63 -12.20
C PHE A 669 20.09 4.36 -13.42
N ASN A 670 19.68 4.02 -14.63
CA ASN A 670 20.13 4.66 -15.86
C ASN A 670 19.53 6.08 -15.95
N ARG A 671 20.33 7.03 -16.44
CA ARG A 671 19.95 8.43 -16.68
C ARG A 671 18.72 8.62 -17.60
N ASP A 672 18.37 7.60 -18.38
CA ASP A 672 17.23 7.62 -19.29
C ASP A 672 15.91 7.14 -18.66
N THR A 673 15.95 6.63 -17.43
CA THR A 673 14.76 6.17 -16.70
C THR A 673 14.30 7.19 -15.66
N ALA A 674 13.00 7.20 -15.32
CA ALA A 674 12.44 8.12 -14.35
C ALA A 674 13.09 7.98 -12.94
N PRO A 675 13.27 6.77 -12.38
CA PRO A 675 13.93 6.62 -11.07
C PRO A 675 15.38 7.10 -11.12
N GLY A 676 16.13 6.75 -12.18
CA GLY A 676 17.53 7.16 -12.32
C GLY A 676 17.72 8.67 -12.47
N GLN A 677 16.77 9.37 -13.09
CA GLN A 677 16.76 10.83 -13.15
C GLN A 677 16.46 11.46 -11.80
N VAL A 678 15.49 10.91 -11.06
CA VAL A 678 15.12 11.41 -9.73
C VAL A 678 16.22 11.19 -8.70
N LEU A 679 16.86 10.03 -8.69
CA LEU A 679 18.01 9.77 -7.80
C LEU A 679 19.16 10.76 -8.03
N ARG A 680 19.45 11.10 -9.30
CA ARG A 680 20.45 12.12 -9.64
C ARG A 680 20.01 13.52 -9.24
N LEU A 681 18.72 13.84 -9.40
CA LEU A 681 18.16 15.11 -8.92
C LEU A 681 18.30 15.25 -7.40
N LEU A 682 17.98 14.20 -6.63
CA LEU A 682 18.08 14.22 -5.17
C LEU A 682 19.49 14.56 -4.68
N GLY A 683 20.51 13.97 -5.31
CA GLY A 683 21.90 14.29 -4.98
C GLY A 683 22.29 15.74 -5.32
N VAL A 684 21.70 16.34 -6.36
CA VAL A 684 21.92 17.75 -6.72
C VAL A 684 21.21 18.69 -5.75
N VAL A 685 19.95 18.40 -5.38
CA VAL A 685 19.15 19.22 -4.45
C VAL A 685 19.87 19.40 -3.12
N GLY A 686 20.46 18.34 -2.57
CA GLY A 686 21.23 18.41 -1.33
C GLY A 686 22.41 19.39 -1.37
N ASN A 687 22.99 19.68 -2.54
CA ASN A 687 24.20 20.51 -2.69
C ASN A 687 23.93 21.99 -3.03
N THR A 688 22.66 22.37 -3.18
CA THR A 688 22.27 23.71 -3.62
C THR A 688 22.81 24.81 -2.71
N ALA A 689 22.73 24.65 -1.39
CA ALA A 689 23.19 25.65 -0.39
C ALA A 689 24.69 25.97 -0.44
N VAL A 690 25.57 25.01 -0.78
CA VAL A 690 27.03 25.23 -0.89
C VAL A 690 27.38 26.03 -2.15
N MET A 691 26.65 25.82 -3.25
CA MET A 691 26.87 26.49 -4.52
C MET A 691 26.49 27.99 -4.48
N PHE A 692 25.56 28.37 -3.61
CA PHE A 692 25.13 29.77 -3.41
C PHE A 692 26.21 30.68 -2.80
N ASN A 693 27.19 30.14 -2.07
CA ASN A 693 28.21 30.98 -1.41
C ASN A 693 29.33 31.49 -2.35
N SER A 694 29.27 31.21 -3.66
CA SER A 694 30.24 31.75 -4.63
C SER A 694 29.88 33.17 -5.10
N GLN A 695 30.68 34.14 -4.64
CA GLN A 695 30.45 35.60 -4.72
C GLN A 695 30.38 36.26 -6.11
N THR A 696 30.32 35.53 -7.23
CA THR A 696 30.44 36.15 -8.57
C THR A 696 29.15 36.32 -9.36
N ASN A 697 28.06 35.61 -9.04
CA ASN A 697 26.79 35.72 -9.82
C ASN A 697 25.59 36.26 -9.03
N LEU A 698 25.65 36.30 -7.69
CA LEU A 698 24.57 36.83 -6.83
C LEU A 698 24.32 38.34 -6.97
N VAL A 699 25.22 39.08 -7.61
CA VAL A 699 25.10 40.55 -7.75
C VAL A 699 24.25 40.94 -8.96
N ASN A 700 24.10 40.07 -9.97
CA ASN A 700 23.45 40.43 -11.22
C ASN A 700 22.13 39.69 -11.49
N ASP A 701 21.89 38.53 -10.89
CA ASP A 701 20.61 37.83 -10.98
C ASP A 701 20.46 36.87 -9.78
N PRO A 702 19.59 37.15 -8.78
CA PRO A 702 19.47 36.37 -7.54
C PRO A 702 18.73 35.03 -7.71
N ASN A 703 18.68 34.51 -8.94
CA ASN A 703 17.86 33.39 -9.32
C ASN A 703 18.49 32.02 -8.95
N VAL A 704 17.85 31.30 -8.03
CA VAL A 704 18.14 29.90 -7.63
C VAL A 704 18.20 28.97 -8.84
N TRP A 705 17.38 29.22 -9.86
CA TRP A 705 17.25 28.45 -11.08
C TRP A 705 18.48 28.51 -11.99
N THR A 706 19.07 29.70 -12.13
CA THR A 706 20.26 29.91 -12.97
C THR A 706 21.48 29.19 -12.39
N ALA A 707 21.58 29.13 -11.05
CA ALA A 707 22.64 28.41 -10.34
C ALA A 707 22.47 26.88 -10.43
N LEU A 708 21.22 26.37 -10.34
CA LEU A 708 20.90 24.95 -10.45
C LEU A 708 21.14 24.43 -11.87
N LYS A 709 20.62 25.11 -12.89
CA LYS A 709 20.82 24.77 -14.31
C LYS A 709 22.29 24.77 -14.69
N PHE A 710 23.04 25.81 -14.31
CA PHE A 710 24.49 25.88 -14.56
C PHE A 710 25.24 24.71 -13.92
N SER A 711 24.85 24.31 -12.71
CA SER A 711 25.46 23.18 -11.99
C SER A 711 25.17 21.83 -12.66
N LEU A 712 23.97 21.64 -13.20
CA LEU A 712 23.58 20.45 -13.95
C LEU A 712 24.29 20.36 -15.31
N ASP A 713 24.42 21.48 -16.03
CA ASP A 713 25.10 21.58 -17.32
C ASP A 713 26.62 21.32 -17.19
N THR A 714 27.23 21.75 -16.09
CA THR A 714 28.67 21.51 -15.84
C THR A 714 29.00 20.13 -15.26
N ALA A 715 28.06 19.47 -14.57
CA ALA A 715 28.24 18.12 -14.04
C ALA A 715 27.95 17.00 -15.07
N GLY A 716 27.45 17.35 -16.27
CA GLY A 716 27.12 16.37 -17.31
C GLY A 716 25.79 15.62 -17.08
N VAL A 717 24.95 16.13 -16.17
CA VAL A 717 23.68 15.50 -15.74
C VAL A 717 22.49 15.95 -16.61
N ALA A 718 22.68 16.95 -17.48
CA ALA A 718 21.65 17.86 -18.01
C ALA A 718 20.74 17.35 -19.15
N GLN A 719 21.08 16.28 -19.88
CA GLN A 719 20.53 16.05 -21.22
C GLN A 719 19.00 15.79 -21.29
N LYS A 720 18.35 15.48 -20.14
CA LYS A 720 16.88 15.35 -19.98
C LYS A 720 16.33 15.96 -18.66
N THR A 721 17.18 16.48 -17.77
CA THR A 721 16.79 16.98 -16.43
C THR A 721 16.14 18.37 -16.44
N THR A 722 16.17 19.10 -17.56
CA THR A 722 15.56 20.44 -17.66
C THR A 722 14.03 20.38 -17.59
N GLU A 723 13.40 19.34 -18.13
CA GLU A 723 11.95 19.10 -18.03
C GLU A 723 11.56 18.69 -16.60
N LEU A 724 12.34 17.81 -15.96
CA LEU A 724 12.13 17.40 -14.57
C LEU A 724 12.20 18.58 -13.57
N MET A 725 13.06 19.57 -13.82
CA MET A 725 13.24 20.76 -12.97
C MET A 725 12.04 21.71 -12.96
N ILE A 726 11.33 21.83 -14.07
CA ILE A 726 10.11 22.65 -14.15
C ILE A 726 9.03 22.03 -13.23
N GLY A 727 9.06 20.71 -13.04
CA GLY A 727 8.03 20.00 -12.31
C GLY A 727 8.17 19.92 -10.79
N VAL A 728 9.25 20.45 -10.22
CA VAL A 728 9.49 20.47 -8.77
C VAL A 728 9.10 21.80 -8.11
N GLY A 729 8.52 22.75 -8.86
CA GLY A 729 7.84 23.93 -8.30
C GLY A 729 8.66 24.87 -7.40
N MET A 730 10.00 24.89 -7.50
CA MET A 730 10.87 25.60 -6.54
C MET A 730 11.00 27.12 -6.78
N PHE A 731 9.94 27.92 -6.57
CA PHE A 731 10.04 29.40 -6.57
C PHE A 731 10.44 30.00 -5.19
N GLU A 732 10.77 31.29 -5.22
CA GLU A 732 11.71 32.06 -4.38
C GLU A 732 11.72 31.93 -2.84
N LYS A 733 12.89 32.25 -2.26
CA LYS A 733 13.10 32.38 -0.80
C LYS A 733 12.37 33.61 -0.25
N GLY A 734 11.34 33.38 0.57
CA GLY A 734 10.48 34.39 1.20
C GLY A 734 8.99 34.15 0.97
N GLY A 735 8.63 33.24 0.06
CA GLY A 735 7.27 32.83 -0.24
C GLY A 735 6.75 31.64 0.57
N THR A 736 5.50 31.30 0.28
CA THR A 736 4.51 30.42 0.92
C THR A 736 5.00 29.09 1.50
N LEU A 737 6.14 28.54 1.08
CA LEU A 737 6.64 27.25 1.60
C LEU A 737 7.11 27.31 3.05
N ASP A 738 7.64 28.44 3.53
CA ASP A 738 8.02 28.60 4.95
C ASP A 738 6.77 28.59 5.86
N LYS A 739 5.61 29.02 5.33
CA LYS A 739 4.31 28.91 6.02
C LYS A 739 3.67 27.51 5.87
N LEU A 740 4.03 26.76 4.83
CA LEU A 740 3.50 25.42 4.56
C LEU A 740 4.27 24.32 5.33
N VAL A 741 5.57 24.51 5.57
CA VAL A 741 6.45 23.51 6.19
C VAL A 741 6.91 23.94 7.60
N GLY A 742 6.87 25.24 7.92
CA GLY A 742 7.45 25.79 9.16
C GLY A 742 6.55 26.77 9.92
N GLY A 743 5.65 26.25 10.78
CA GLY A 743 5.35 26.97 12.03
C GLY A 743 3.99 27.67 12.19
N SER A 744 2.87 27.07 11.77
CA SER A 744 1.56 27.47 12.32
C SER A 744 0.75 26.28 12.83
N ASN A 745 0.27 26.38 14.08
CA ASN A 745 -0.46 25.36 14.84
C ASN A 745 -1.92 25.16 14.36
N ARG A 746 -2.20 25.25 13.06
CA ARG A 746 -3.49 24.88 12.47
C ARG A 746 -3.26 23.66 11.60
N MET A 747 -3.88 22.55 11.97
CA MET A 747 -3.80 21.27 11.25
C MET A 747 -4.24 21.49 9.78
N PRO A 748 -3.35 21.42 8.77
CA PRO A 748 -3.75 21.60 7.37
C PRO A 748 -4.30 20.28 6.84
N VAL A 749 -5.52 20.31 6.30
CA VAL A 749 -6.19 19.17 5.68
C VAL A 749 -5.54 18.86 4.34
N LYS A 750 -5.43 17.56 4.04
CA LYS A 750 -4.65 16.94 2.97
C LYS A 750 -5.52 16.73 1.72
N VAL A 751 -5.23 17.40 0.62
CA VAL A 751 -5.70 17.03 -0.74
C VAL A 751 -4.58 17.44 -1.73
N LEU A 752 -4.53 16.87 -2.95
CA LEU A 752 -3.71 17.24 -4.15
C LEU A 752 -2.39 16.44 -4.45
N GLY A 753 -2.15 15.99 -5.71
CA GLY A 753 -0.83 16.04 -6.44
C GLY A 753 -0.30 14.98 -7.54
N VAL A 754 -0.65 14.90 -8.89
CA VAL A 754 -0.46 14.02 -10.16
C VAL A 754 -1.22 12.69 -10.66
N LEU A 755 -1.91 12.68 -11.85
CA LEU A 755 -2.14 11.49 -12.76
C LEU A 755 -2.15 11.80 -14.29
N THR A 756 -1.32 12.75 -14.74
CA THR A 756 -1.38 13.33 -16.11
C THR A 756 -0.67 12.54 -17.21
N SER A 757 0.31 11.67 -16.92
CA SER A 757 1.09 10.98 -17.96
C SER A 757 0.27 9.94 -18.75
N LEU A 758 -0.69 9.27 -18.12
CA LEU A 758 -1.59 8.30 -18.77
C LEU A 758 -2.67 9.00 -19.62
N TYR A 759 -3.11 10.18 -19.20
CA TYR A 759 -4.01 11.05 -19.96
C TYR A 759 -3.39 11.49 -21.30
N ASP A 760 -2.13 11.93 -21.27
CA ASP A 760 -1.39 12.29 -22.48
C ASP A 760 -1.21 11.08 -23.41
N PHE A 761 -0.98 9.89 -22.88
CA PHE A 761 -0.93 8.66 -23.70
C PHE A 761 -2.26 8.32 -24.37
N ARG A 762 -3.37 8.44 -23.65
CA ARG A 762 -4.72 8.19 -24.19
C ARG A 762 -5.04 9.18 -25.31
N ASN A 763 -4.77 10.46 -25.09
CA ASN A 763 -4.99 11.50 -26.08
C ASN A 763 -4.04 11.39 -27.29
N ALA A 764 -2.78 10.99 -27.09
CA ALA A 764 -1.85 10.69 -28.19
C ALA A 764 -2.36 9.56 -29.08
N TRP A 765 -2.85 8.49 -28.46
CA TRP A 765 -3.36 7.31 -29.14
C TRP A 765 -4.67 7.62 -29.88
N GLN A 766 -5.59 8.35 -29.24
CA GLN A 766 -6.84 8.78 -29.86
C GLN A 766 -6.61 9.74 -31.02
N ALA A 767 -5.73 10.74 -30.86
CA ALA A 767 -5.33 11.64 -31.95
C ALA A 767 -4.68 10.88 -33.11
N GLY A 768 -3.83 9.89 -32.81
CA GLY A 768 -3.20 9.02 -33.81
C GLY A 768 -4.23 8.21 -34.61
N ASN A 769 -5.21 7.61 -33.93
CA ASN A 769 -6.31 6.87 -34.57
C ASN A 769 -7.26 7.77 -35.37
N GLN A 770 -7.38 9.05 -35.00
CA GLN A 770 -8.15 10.05 -35.73
C GLN A 770 -7.35 10.71 -36.89
N GLY A 771 -6.09 10.34 -37.08
CA GLY A 771 -5.23 10.85 -38.14
C GLY A 771 -4.64 12.24 -37.88
N ASP A 772 -4.77 12.76 -36.66
CA ASP A 772 -4.18 14.03 -36.24
C ASP A 772 -2.74 13.81 -35.74
N ALA A 773 -1.82 13.74 -36.69
CA ALA A 773 -0.40 13.56 -36.41
C ALA A 773 0.20 14.74 -35.61
N GLY A 774 -0.40 15.92 -35.62
CA GLY A 774 0.06 17.09 -34.87
C GLY A 774 -0.27 16.98 -33.39
N ALA A 775 -1.53 16.68 -33.07
CA ALA A 775 -1.96 16.41 -31.70
C ALA A 775 -1.30 15.13 -31.15
N ALA A 776 -1.24 14.06 -31.96
CA ALA A 776 -0.56 12.83 -31.58
C ALA A 776 0.94 13.05 -31.28
N ALA A 777 1.63 13.90 -32.04
CA ALA A 777 3.03 14.25 -31.78
C ALA A 777 3.19 15.15 -30.55
N LEU A 778 2.24 16.06 -30.28
CA LEU A 778 2.23 16.88 -29.05
C LEU A 778 2.08 15.99 -27.81
N TYR A 779 1.05 15.15 -27.78
CA TYR A 779 0.78 14.22 -26.70
C TYR A 779 1.83 13.09 -26.60
N ALA A 780 2.47 12.69 -27.70
CA ALA A 780 3.61 11.77 -27.67
C ALA A 780 4.90 12.44 -27.19
N SER A 781 5.07 13.75 -27.42
CA SER A 781 6.20 14.52 -26.89
C SER A 781 6.09 14.75 -25.39
N THR A 782 4.87 14.88 -24.85
CA THR A 782 4.61 14.86 -23.40
C THR A 782 4.55 13.44 -22.83
N GLY A 783 4.13 12.45 -23.62
CA GLY A 783 4.18 11.02 -23.27
C GLY A 783 5.60 10.42 -23.17
N VAL A 784 6.64 11.16 -23.55
CA VAL A 784 8.05 10.73 -23.40
C VAL A 784 8.81 11.57 -22.34
N GLY A 785 8.22 12.62 -21.77
CA GLY A 785 8.91 13.50 -20.81
C GLY A 785 8.12 14.72 -20.28
N GLY A 786 6.79 14.71 -20.31
CA GLY A 786 5.93 15.83 -19.94
C GLY A 786 5.90 16.12 -18.44
N VAL A 787 6.02 17.39 -18.11
CA VAL A 787 6.29 17.94 -16.77
C VAL A 787 5.06 17.87 -15.84
N MET A 788 5.28 17.34 -14.63
CA MET A 788 4.35 17.35 -13.49
C MET A 788 4.33 18.71 -12.78
N ALA A 789 3.21 19.26 -12.34
CA ALA A 789 3.22 20.31 -11.29
C ALA A 789 2.71 19.68 -9.98
N ALA A 790 3.59 19.50 -8.99
CA ALA A 790 3.25 18.92 -7.69
C ALA A 790 3.26 20.01 -6.60
N VAL A 791 2.09 20.36 -6.07
CA VAL A 791 1.93 21.04 -4.77
C VAL A 791 0.83 20.32 -3.99
N GLY A 792 1.18 19.70 -2.86
CA GLY A 792 0.26 19.00 -1.94
C GLY A 792 0.81 17.66 -1.39
N THR A 793 0.78 17.44 -0.07
CA THR A 793 1.49 16.33 0.64
C THR A 793 0.59 15.14 1.03
N GLY A 794 -0.56 14.96 0.36
CA GLY A 794 -1.60 14.02 0.80
C GLY A 794 -1.52 12.60 0.24
N SER A 795 -1.17 12.44 -1.03
CA SER A 795 -1.39 11.22 -1.84
C SER A 795 -0.07 10.75 -2.48
N MET A 796 0.08 9.44 -2.76
CA MET A 796 1.35 8.88 -3.27
C MET A 796 1.50 9.00 -4.79
N TRP A 797 0.39 9.20 -5.49
CA TRP A 797 0.36 9.31 -6.93
C TRP A 797 0.03 10.70 -7.36
N GLY A 798 -1.02 11.25 -6.75
CA GLY A 798 -1.48 12.58 -7.08
C GLY A 798 -2.72 12.82 -7.88
N PRO A 799 -3.34 14.04 -7.91
CA PRO A 799 -4.74 13.90 -8.05
C PRO A 799 -5.04 13.56 -9.53
N ILE A 800 -6.05 12.75 -9.70
CA ILE A 800 -7.04 13.15 -10.69
C ILE A 800 -7.96 14.14 -9.95
N GLY A 801 -7.46 15.33 -9.63
CA GLY A 801 -8.18 16.22 -8.71
C GLY A 801 -7.36 17.45 -8.34
N ILE A 802 -7.30 18.35 -9.32
CA ILE A 802 -7.17 19.79 -9.17
C ILE A 802 -5.80 20.40 -8.88
N GLY A 803 -4.89 20.14 -9.80
CA GLY A 803 -3.86 21.09 -10.19
C GLY A 803 -3.64 20.90 -11.69
N VAL A 804 -4.60 21.34 -12.50
CA VAL A 804 -4.41 21.36 -13.95
C VAL A 804 -3.52 22.58 -14.23
N VAL A 805 -2.39 22.35 -14.87
CA VAL A 805 -1.72 23.38 -15.67
C VAL A 805 -1.60 22.77 -17.05
N LEU A 806 -2.64 22.95 -17.87
CA LEU A 806 -2.55 22.67 -19.30
C LEU A 806 -1.80 23.84 -19.92
N LEU A 807 -0.49 23.67 -20.15
CA LEU A 807 0.24 24.57 -21.03
C LEU A 807 -0.24 24.35 -22.47
N GLY A 808 -1.25 25.13 -22.87
CA GLY A 808 -1.51 25.56 -24.24
C GLY A 808 -1.87 24.48 -25.27
N THR A 809 -3.17 24.34 -25.55
CA THR A 809 -3.79 24.69 -26.85
C THR A 809 -5.26 24.23 -26.84
N GLY A 810 -6.19 25.19 -26.87
CA GLY A 810 -7.65 24.98 -26.80
C GLY A 810 -8.26 24.31 -28.04
N ILE A 811 -7.73 23.17 -28.48
CA ILE A 811 -8.14 22.51 -29.73
C ILE A 811 -9.34 21.57 -29.52
N HIS A 812 -9.54 20.99 -28.33
CA HIS A 812 -10.55 19.94 -28.16
C HIS A 812 -11.98 20.40 -27.84
N MET A 813 -12.21 21.70 -27.61
CA MET A 813 -13.57 22.22 -27.44
C MET A 813 -14.32 22.42 -28.76
N LYS A 814 -13.67 22.30 -29.93
CA LYS A 814 -14.22 22.67 -31.25
C LYS A 814 -15.44 21.88 -31.75
N TYR A 815 -15.83 20.77 -31.12
CA TYR A 815 -16.85 19.88 -31.71
C TYR A 815 -18.23 19.86 -31.02
N ASP A 816 -18.38 20.34 -29.78
CA ASP A 816 -19.66 20.37 -29.04
C ASP A 816 -19.90 21.70 -28.25
N GLN A 817 -19.17 22.74 -28.64
CA GLN A 817 -18.81 23.94 -27.87
C GLN A 817 -19.98 24.71 -27.22
N VAL A 818 -21.10 24.91 -27.91
CA VAL A 818 -22.17 25.83 -27.41
C VAL A 818 -23.02 25.21 -26.28
N LYS A 819 -23.11 23.87 -26.19
CA LYS A 819 -23.85 23.19 -25.11
C LYS A 819 -23.02 22.92 -23.87
N GLN A 820 -21.72 22.65 -24.05
CA GLN A 820 -20.81 22.37 -22.93
C GLN A 820 -20.22 23.64 -22.31
N ALA A 821 -19.95 24.72 -23.08
CA ALA A 821 -19.41 25.96 -22.52
C ALA A 821 -20.37 26.65 -21.54
N ASN A 822 -21.69 26.55 -21.80
CA ASN A 822 -22.71 27.11 -20.91
C ASN A 822 -23.07 26.20 -19.72
N GLN A 823 -22.60 24.95 -19.68
CA GLN A 823 -23.04 23.97 -18.67
C GLN A 823 -22.51 24.28 -17.25
N TYR A 824 -21.40 25.00 -17.17
CA TYR A 824 -20.73 25.36 -15.91
C TYR A 824 -20.98 26.81 -15.49
N GLN A 825 -21.75 27.59 -16.26
CA GLN A 825 -22.20 28.94 -15.90
C GLN A 825 -23.21 28.90 -14.75
N THR A 826 -22.68 28.88 -13.54
CA THR A 826 -23.44 28.71 -12.30
C THR A 826 -23.12 29.84 -11.32
N GLU A 827 -23.86 29.92 -10.21
CA GLU A 827 -23.50 30.79 -9.08
C GLU A 827 -22.05 30.52 -8.58
N THR A 828 -21.54 29.34 -8.87
CA THR A 828 -20.19 28.90 -8.53
C THR A 828 -19.11 29.60 -9.36
N THR A 829 -19.33 29.88 -10.66
CA THR A 829 -18.41 30.69 -11.49
C THR A 829 -18.32 32.13 -10.96
N VAL A 830 -19.45 32.69 -10.55
CA VAL A 830 -19.50 34.03 -9.94
C VAL A 830 -18.64 34.05 -8.67
N THR A 831 -18.81 33.04 -7.81
CA THR A 831 -18.04 32.91 -6.58
C THR A 831 -16.55 32.76 -6.87
N PHE A 832 -16.18 31.95 -7.86
CA PHE A 832 -14.79 31.79 -8.30
C PHE A 832 -14.18 33.13 -8.74
N LEU A 833 -14.88 33.91 -9.57
CA LEU A 833 -14.41 35.24 -10.00
C LEU A 833 -14.33 36.26 -8.84
N THR A 834 -15.17 36.15 -7.81
CA THR A 834 -15.02 37.04 -6.64
C THR A 834 -13.70 36.81 -5.89
N GLN A 835 -13.08 35.64 -6.01
CA GLN A 835 -11.75 35.37 -5.44
C GLN A 835 -10.63 36.12 -6.15
N ALA A 836 -10.81 36.45 -7.43
CA ALA A 836 -9.92 37.37 -8.15
C ALA A 836 -10.00 38.81 -7.61
N GLY A 837 -10.96 39.10 -6.71
CA GLY A 837 -11.22 40.42 -6.16
C GLY A 837 -12.31 41.20 -6.91
N PHE A 838 -12.96 40.61 -7.92
CA PHE A 838 -14.10 41.24 -8.57
C PHE A 838 -15.27 41.41 -7.60
N SER A 839 -15.97 42.54 -7.71
CA SER A 839 -17.24 42.76 -7.04
C SER A 839 -18.27 41.76 -7.55
N ASN A 840 -19.24 41.37 -6.70
CA ASN A 840 -20.28 40.41 -7.09
C ASN A 840 -21.01 40.84 -8.38
N SER A 841 -21.24 42.15 -8.58
CA SER A 841 -21.85 42.66 -9.80
C SER A 841 -20.96 42.48 -11.04
N ALA A 842 -19.65 42.73 -10.92
CA ALA A 842 -18.72 42.55 -12.03
C ALA A 842 -18.53 41.07 -12.34
N ALA A 843 -18.38 40.22 -11.32
CA ALA A 843 -18.29 38.77 -11.45
C ALA A 843 -19.51 38.19 -12.16
N GLN A 844 -20.74 38.59 -11.79
CA GLN A 844 -21.97 38.16 -12.48
C GLN A 844 -22.02 38.56 -13.96
N ILE A 845 -21.52 39.75 -14.29
CA ILE A 845 -21.52 40.21 -15.67
C ILE A 845 -20.47 39.45 -16.48
N LEU A 846 -19.27 39.29 -15.95
CA LEU A 846 -18.13 38.67 -16.63
C LEU A 846 -18.20 37.13 -16.65
N SER A 847 -18.99 36.50 -15.78
CA SER A 847 -19.26 35.06 -15.82
C SER A 847 -20.22 34.64 -16.94
N ASP A 848 -20.98 35.57 -17.49
CA ASP A 848 -21.91 35.31 -18.59
C ASP A 848 -21.13 35.24 -19.91
N GLN A 849 -21.13 34.08 -20.55
CA GLN A 849 -20.44 33.82 -21.82
C GLN A 849 -21.45 33.62 -22.96
N SER A 850 -22.55 34.38 -22.97
CA SER A 850 -23.52 34.42 -24.07
C SER A 850 -22.86 34.54 -25.45
N GLY A 851 -23.43 33.91 -26.49
CA GLY A 851 -22.80 33.83 -27.83
C GLY A 851 -22.33 32.40 -28.11
N GLU A 852 -21.09 32.23 -28.59
CA GLU A 852 -20.48 30.91 -28.80
C GLU A 852 -19.85 30.30 -27.54
N GLY A 853 -19.88 31.00 -26.39
CA GLY A 853 -19.44 30.46 -25.10
C GLY A 853 -18.05 30.93 -24.63
N TYR A 854 -17.47 31.96 -25.25
CA TYR A 854 -16.11 32.42 -24.91
C TYR A 854 -16.08 33.40 -23.73
N SER A 855 -15.18 33.17 -22.75
CA SER A 855 -14.90 34.17 -21.71
C SER A 855 -14.16 35.39 -22.27
N VAL A 856 -14.60 36.59 -21.87
CA VAL A 856 -13.92 37.85 -22.22
C VAL A 856 -12.68 38.13 -21.38
N LEU A 857 -12.46 37.38 -20.29
CA LEU A 857 -11.37 37.66 -19.34
C LEU A 857 -9.97 37.50 -19.96
N PRO A 858 -9.66 36.47 -20.76
CA PRO A 858 -8.39 36.39 -21.51
C PRO A 858 -8.15 37.58 -22.45
N LEU A 859 -9.20 38.11 -23.10
CA LEU A 859 -9.06 39.30 -23.94
C LEU A 859 -8.81 40.57 -23.11
N LEU A 860 -9.44 40.67 -21.93
CA LEU A 860 -9.20 41.76 -20.99
C LEU A 860 -7.80 41.69 -20.35
N GLU A 861 -7.29 40.50 -20.06
CA GLU A 861 -5.89 40.27 -19.67
C GLU A 861 -4.95 40.75 -20.77
N ARG A 862 -5.16 40.32 -22.02
CA ARG A 862 -4.35 40.77 -23.16
C ARG A 862 -4.37 42.29 -23.32
N TYR A 863 -5.53 42.92 -23.14
CA TYR A 863 -5.64 44.37 -23.11
C TYR A 863 -4.82 44.98 -21.97
N ALA A 864 -4.87 44.43 -20.76
CA ALA A 864 -4.06 44.89 -19.64
C ALA A 864 -2.55 44.76 -19.92
N ASN A 865 -2.13 43.63 -20.48
CA ASN A 865 -0.74 43.36 -20.89
C ASN A 865 -0.27 44.38 -21.93
N SER A 866 -1.11 44.71 -22.92
CA SER A 866 -0.82 45.76 -23.93
C SER A 866 -0.69 47.17 -23.34
N ARG A 867 -1.15 47.38 -22.09
CA ARG A 867 -1.05 48.64 -21.34
C ARG A 867 0.03 48.61 -20.26
N GLY A 868 0.86 47.56 -20.25
CA GLY A 868 2.03 47.42 -19.39
C GLY A 868 1.75 46.81 -18.02
N PHE A 869 0.58 46.22 -17.81
CA PHE A 869 0.29 45.45 -16.60
C PHE A 869 0.80 44.02 -16.78
N ASP A 870 1.36 43.43 -15.72
CA ASP A 870 1.61 41.98 -15.63
C ASP A 870 0.69 41.43 -14.54
N LEU A 871 -0.36 40.68 -14.90
CA LEU A 871 -1.36 40.22 -13.92
C LEU A 871 -0.84 39.13 -12.98
N ASN A 872 0.38 38.60 -13.21
CA ASN A 872 1.07 37.77 -12.22
C ASN A 872 1.68 38.59 -11.08
N ASP A 873 1.87 39.90 -11.27
CA ASP A 873 2.26 40.82 -10.20
C ASP A 873 1.02 41.27 -9.42
N ALA A 874 1.05 41.09 -8.10
CA ALA A 874 -0.09 41.37 -7.24
C ALA A 874 -0.56 42.83 -7.26
N ALA A 875 0.33 43.80 -7.49
CA ALA A 875 -0.04 45.22 -7.52
C ALA A 875 -0.73 45.58 -8.85
N ASN A 876 -0.21 45.06 -9.97
CA ASN A 876 -0.85 45.19 -11.28
C ASN A 876 -2.22 44.49 -11.31
N GLN A 877 -2.31 43.26 -10.79
CA GLN A 877 -3.57 42.51 -10.69
C GLN A 877 -4.63 43.29 -9.90
N GLN A 878 -4.24 43.84 -8.74
CA GLN A 878 -5.14 44.67 -7.94
C GLN A 878 -5.57 45.95 -8.67
N GLY A 879 -4.68 46.56 -9.45
CA GLY A 879 -4.99 47.72 -10.29
C GLY A 879 -6.02 47.38 -11.38
N PHE A 880 -5.83 46.26 -12.07
CA PHE A 880 -6.75 45.75 -13.08
C PHE A 880 -8.15 45.46 -12.50
N VAL A 881 -8.22 44.76 -11.36
CA VAL A 881 -9.47 44.47 -10.66
C VAL A 881 -10.18 45.75 -10.22
N SER A 882 -9.43 46.71 -9.70
CA SER A 882 -9.98 48.01 -9.27
C SER A 882 -10.56 48.78 -10.46
N TRP A 883 -9.93 48.70 -11.63
CA TRP A 883 -10.41 49.29 -12.88
C TRP A 883 -11.75 48.68 -13.32
N ILE A 884 -11.85 47.34 -13.36
CA ILE A 884 -13.10 46.65 -13.68
C ILE A 884 -14.20 46.97 -12.67
N ASN A 885 -13.90 46.92 -11.36
CA ASN A 885 -14.88 47.19 -10.30
C ASN A 885 -15.38 48.63 -10.26
N ALA A 886 -14.65 49.58 -10.84
CA ALA A 886 -15.07 50.97 -10.96
C ALA A 886 -16.07 51.20 -12.11
N MET A 887 -16.23 50.25 -13.03
CA MET A 887 -17.14 50.38 -14.17
C MET A 887 -18.61 50.26 -13.73
N PRO A 888 -19.52 51.13 -14.22
CA PRO A 888 -20.95 50.94 -14.01
C PRO A 888 -21.43 49.60 -14.61
N ALA A 889 -22.26 48.87 -13.88
CA ALA A 889 -22.71 47.53 -14.25
C ALA A 889 -23.38 47.46 -15.65
N ASP A 890 -24.20 48.46 -16.00
CA ASP A 890 -24.83 48.56 -17.31
C ASP A 890 -23.83 48.78 -18.45
N ARG A 891 -22.73 49.51 -18.18
CA ARG A 891 -21.66 49.76 -19.15
C ARG A 891 -20.71 48.58 -19.29
N LEU A 892 -20.38 47.91 -18.19
CA LEU A 892 -19.58 46.70 -18.19
C LEU A 892 -20.28 45.57 -18.96
N GLY A 893 -21.61 45.43 -18.82
CA GLY A 893 -22.39 44.48 -19.62
C GLY A 893 -22.31 44.76 -21.12
N VAL A 894 -22.45 46.03 -21.51
CA VAL A 894 -22.32 46.42 -22.93
C VAL A 894 -20.88 46.23 -23.45
N LEU A 895 -19.87 46.52 -22.64
CA LEU A 895 -18.46 46.26 -23.00
C LEU A 895 -18.27 44.76 -23.27
N ARG A 896 -18.67 43.90 -22.34
CA ARG A 896 -18.64 42.44 -22.49
C ARG A 896 -19.31 41.99 -23.78
N ASP A 897 -20.51 42.47 -24.08
CA ASP A 897 -21.25 42.08 -25.29
C ASP A 897 -20.48 42.46 -26.58
N ASN A 898 -19.81 43.62 -26.61
CA ASN A 898 -18.94 43.99 -27.72
C ASN A 898 -17.72 43.05 -27.83
N LEU A 899 -17.14 42.65 -26.69
CA LEU A 899 -15.98 41.75 -26.68
C LEU A 899 -16.33 40.32 -27.09
N HIS A 900 -17.49 39.79 -26.71
CA HIS A 900 -17.97 38.49 -27.20
C HIS A 900 -18.00 38.45 -28.72
N ARG A 901 -18.44 39.53 -29.37
CA ARG A 901 -18.46 39.58 -30.84
C ARG A 901 -17.10 39.52 -31.47
N SER A 902 -16.12 40.18 -30.84
CA SER A 902 -14.74 40.10 -31.30
C SER A 902 -14.22 38.67 -31.19
N LEU A 903 -14.52 37.98 -30.09
CA LEU A 903 -14.14 36.59 -29.90
C LEU A 903 -14.85 35.66 -30.88
N ASP A 904 -16.16 35.86 -31.13
CA ASP A 904 -16.94 35.11 -32.12
C ASP A 904 -16.39 35.33 -33.55
N GLU A 905 -15.94 36.54 -33.90
CA GLU A 905 -15.39 36.84 -35.25
C GLU A 905 -14.04 36.16 -35.50
N VAL A 906 -13.25 35.92 -34.44
CA VAL A 906 -11.90 35.31 -34.53
C VAL A 906 -11.83 33.89 -34.00
N ASP A 907 -12.97 33.24 -33.73
CA ASP A 907 -13.06 31.90 -33.11
C ASP A 907 -12.19 31.77 -31.83
N ASN A 908 -12.18 32.82 -30.99
CA ASN A 908 -11.36 32.94 -29.76
C ASN A 908 -9.84 32.86 -29.96
N ASP A 909 -9.35 33.02 -31.20
CA ASP A 909 -7.92 33.14 -31.49
C ASP A 909 -7.43 34.56 -31.20
N LEU A 910 -7.01 34.78 -29.95
CA LEU A 910 -6.55 36.09 -29.49
C LEU A 910 -5.38 36.63 -30.31
N GLU A 911 -4.56 35.77 -30.94
CA GLU A 911 -3.44 36.21 -31.79
C GLU A 911 -3.91 37.08 -32.96
N GLN A 912 -5.15 36.90 -33.41
CA GLN A 912 -5.77 37.70 -34.48
C GLN A 912 -6.23 39.09 -34.03
N ILE A 913 -6.13 39.41 -32.73
CA ILE A 913 -6.47 40.73 -32.17
C ILE A 913 -5.16 41.44 -31.77
N PRO A 914 -4.44 42.11 -32.70
CA PRO A 914 -3.18 42.78 -32.44
C PRO A 914 -3.35 44.07 -31.61
N ASP A 915 -2.23 44.67 -31.18
CA ASP A 915 -2.27 45.97 -30.48
C ASP A 915 -2.85 47.08 -31.37
N ALA A 916 -2.48 47.07 -32.66
CA ALA A 916 -2.93 48.02 -33.66
C ALA A 916 -3.32 47.30 -34.96
N SER A 917 -4.29 47.87 -35.68
CA SER A 917 -4.74 47.41 -36.98
C SER A 917 -4.77 48.57 -37.98
N ASP A 918 -4.61 48.27 -39.27
CA ASP A 918 -4.73 49.27 -40.34
C ASP A 918 -6.15 49.90 -40.38
N ASP A 919 -7.15 49.24 -39.78
CA ASP A 919 -8.54 49.69 -39.72
C ASP A 919 -8.87 50.53 -38.46
N ASP A 920 -7.91 50.80 -37.56
CA ASP A 920 -8.16 51.52 -36.29
C ASP A 920 -8.81 52.89 -36.51
N ASP A 921 -8.27 53.71 -37.41
CA ASP A 921 -8.80 55.05 -37.73
C ASP A 921 -10.22 54.97 -38.32
N PHE A 922 -10.51 53.94 -39.13
CA PHE A 922 -11.82 53.73 -39.73
C PHE A 922 -12.84 53.27 -38.69
N PHE A 923 -12.43 52.36 -37.80
CA PHE A 923 -13.25 51.88 -36.70
C PHE A 923 -13.61 53.03 -35.75
N GLU A 924 -12.63 53.87 -35.37
CA GLU A 924 -12.85 55.06 -34.53
C GLU A 924 -13.86 56.01 -35.16
N PHE A 925 -13.65 56.36 -36.44
CA PHE A 925 -14.57 57.25 -37.17
C PHE A 925 -15.99 56.67 -37.24
N ASN A 926 -16.13 55.39 -37.63
CA ASN A 926 -17.43 54.76 -37.83
C ASN A 926 -18.22 54.62 -36.51
N ASN A 927 -17.56 54.23 -35.42
CA ASN A 927 -18.22 54.06 -34.13
C ASN A 927 -18.47 55.41 -33.42
N THR A 928 -17.65 56.43 -33.65
CA THR A 928 -17.90 57.79 -33.13
C THR A 928 -19.07 58.48 -33.86
N ASP A 929 -19.23 58.27 -35.18
CA ASP A 929 -20.39 58.76 -35.95
C ASP A 929 -21.67 57.97 -35.60
N ARG A 930 -21.51 56.70 -35.20
CA ARG A 930 -22.63 55.78 -34.90
C ARG A 930 -22.47 55.10 -33.54
N PRO A 931 -22.45 55.86 -32.44
CA PRO A 931 -22.15 55.31 -31.11
C PRO A 931 -23.23 54.35 -30.59
N HIS A 932 -24.41 54.36 -31.20
CA HIS A 932 -25.48 53.42 -30.89
C HIS A 932 -25.10 51.95 -31.18
N PHE A 933 -24.16 51.68 -32.10
CA PHE A 933 -23.65 50.31 -32.29
C PHE A 933 -22.87 49.85 -31.07
N THR A 934 -21.95 50.67 -30.57
CA THR A 934 -21.19 50.37 -29.34
C THR A 934 -22.10 50.27 -28.11
N TYR A 935 -23.04 51.21 -27.93
CA TYR A 935 -24.00 51.17 -26.80
C TYR A 935 -24.97 49.99 -26.82
N SER A 936 -25.15 49.35 -27.98
CA SER A 936 -26.03 48.19 -28.12
C SER A 936 -25.28 46.85 -27.99
N GLY A 937 -23.95 46.86 -27.77
CA GLY A 937 -23.14 45.65 -27.79
C GLY A 937 -22.90 45.08 -29.19
N TYR A 938 -22.93 45.92 -30.24
CA TYR A 938 -22.77 45.53 -31.65
C TYR A 938 -21.42 45.91 -32.26
N ALA A 939 -20.53 46.59 -31.54
CA ALA A 939 -19.19 46.88 -32.01
C ALA A 939 -18.30 45.63 -31.85
N THR A 940 -17.40 45.43 -32.81
CA THR A 940 -16.48 44.28 -32.87
C THR A 940 -15.04 44.81 -32.89
N PRO A 941 -14.47 45.26 -31.76
CA PRO A 941 -13.09 45.73 -31.73
C PRO A 941 -12.10 44.58 -32.00
N LEU A 942 -11.33 44.67 -33.08
CA LEU A 942 -10.34 43.66 -33.51
C LEU A 942 -8.88 44.13 -33.31
N SER A 943 -8.67 45.15 -32.47
CA SER A 943 -7.35 45.56 -31.98
C SER A 943 -7.45 46.22 -30.60
N MET A 944 -6.33 46.29 -29.86
CA MET A 944 -6.31 46.97 -28.54
C MET A 944 -6.63 48.47 -28.65
N ASN A 945 -6.24 49.13 -29.75
CA ASN A 945 -6.61 50.52 -30.03
C ASN A 945 -8.13 50.68 -30.30
N GLN A 946 -8.74 49.71 -30.97
CA GLN A 946 -10.20 49.70 -31.16
C GLN A 946 -10.94 49.46 -29.83
N MET A 947 -10.35 48.69 -28.91
CA MET A 947 -10.86 48.56 -27.54
C MET A 947 -10.85 49.90 -26.80
N ASP A 948 -9.79 50.71 -26.92
CA ASP A 948 -9.77 52.07 -26.35
C ASP A 948 -10.90 52.95 -26.89
N THR A 949 -11.19 52.86 -28.19
CA THR A 949 -12.32 53.55 -28.83
C THR A 949 -13.65 53.13 -28.19
N VAL A 950 -13.85 51.82 -28.00
CA VAL A 950 -15.07 51.28 -27.37
C VAL A 950 -15.20 51.79 -25.93
N LEU A 951 -14.12 51.74 -25.14
CA LEU A 951 -14.11 52.26 -23.76
C LEU A 951 -14.48 53.74 -23.72
N GLN A 952 -13.89 54.55 -24.61
CA GLN A 952 -14.17 55.98 -24.70
C GLN A 952 -15.65 56.27 -25.05
N ILE A 953 -16.23 55.56 -26.02
CA ILE A 953 -17.65 55.74 -26.39
C ILE A 953 -18.57 55.34 -25.24
N LEU A 954 -18.22 54.30 -24.48
CA LEU A 954 -18.97 53.86 -23.32
C LEU A 954 -18.82 54.76 -22.07
N ASP A 955 -18.01 55.83 -22.16
CA ASP A 955 -17.66 56.72 -21.05
C ASP A 955 -16.96 55.95 -19.90
N LEU A 956 -16.14 54.96 -20.28
CA LEU A 956 -15.30 54.17 -19.39
C LEU A 956 -13.86 54.67 -19.43
N GLN A 957 -13.19 54.66 -18.28
CA GLN A 957 -11.76 55.01 -18.22
C GLN A 957 -10.94 53.91 -18.92
N THR A 958 -9.89 54.30 -19.65
CA THR A 958 -8.91 53.34 -20.16
C THR A 958 -7.98 52.89 -19.03
N LEU A 959 -7.45 51.68 -19.14
CA LEU A 959 -6.44 51.18 -18.20
C LEU A 959 -5.11 51.88 -18.49
N ALA A 960 -4.55 52.56 -17.49
CA ALA A 960 -3.28 53.27 -17.58
C ALA A 960 -2.37 52.84 -16.43
N SER A 961 -1.09 52.62 -16.72
CA SER A 961 -0.06 52.20 -15.76
C SER A 961 0.45 53.34 -14.87
#